data_AF-A0A085N1R8-F1
#
_entry.id   AF-A0A085N1R8-F1
#
_cell.length_a   1.000
_cell.length_b   1.000
_cell.length_c   1.000
_cell.angle_alpha   90.00
_cell.angle_beta   90.00
_cell.angle_gamma   90.00
#
_symmetry.space_group_name_H-M   'P 1'
#
loop_
_entity.id
_entity.type
_entity.pdbx_description
1 polymer ?
#
loop_
_entity_poly.entity_id
_entity_poly.type
_entity_poly.pdbx_seq_one_letter_code
_entity_poly.pdbx_strand_id
1 'polypeptide(L)'
;MTAGKVPSEPPEPMDVEEPPPADRNSPIAMAEEGDKSNGVISSMDSYTDDEDDYKAEGVINLVIRHFSKLKTQILSEPVYVRGLPWKIMAMQRETNRCRALGFFLQCNADSDSPSWSCSASAVLKVKAQQEGVEDYSRQIAHIFYPKENDWGYTSFLSMEALLDPDRGFIKDDTIILEVHVNADAPHGVQWDSKKHTGHIGLKNQGATCYMNSLLQTLFFTNKLRKVVYQISTENDDPHKSVALAMQRVFYELQFSDKPVGTKKLTRSFGWDTFDSFLQHDVQELCRVLLDNLESKMKGSCVSGGIPQLFEGKMKSFIRCLNVPFESNREEAFYDVQLNVKGKKNILDSFREYIAEETLEGDNKYDAGHYGLQDAVKGVKFLKFPPVLHLQLMRVQYDPLNDQNLKINDRFEFPEKLDLDEFLESREETPAKYTLHAVLVHSGDFHGGHYVVYISPKGNGKWCKFDDDVVCRCTKAEAIEMNYGGADGESIHRQCTNAYMLSYIRDSCMGEILAPVTEADIPVQLRNRLQAERDLEAQRKREKSEAHLFCLLSIVTSDAFEGHQGPELIELDHLEQVSRKFRVKRSMEFRDLYPFLEKQYNLIAGKQFRLWPFTTMNTLRPSNLSNIEACTMEHLSNNGDTEVLVFMELFDFVHEQTELPPYRPDEHVLVFLKYFDPRLQVTVYAGHIIMPLNASIADIAPELRARAKLPANSELIVWEEDKTGNLSEIQKVGLPLRHQCGDFCDGLLLVYQSEQMRQAFCKKSKISTAPAYYWWVNS
;
A
#
# COMPACT_ATOMS: atom_id res chain seq x y z
N MET A 1 -4.24 -40.24 62.80
CA MET A 1 -4.40 -41.71 62.63
C MET A 1 -4.45 -42.00 61.13
N THR A 2 -4.03 -43.19 60.69
CA THR A 2 -4.33 -43.83 59.36
C THR A 2 -4.60 -42.87 58.19
N ALA A 3 -3.64 -42.43 57.37
CA ALA A 3 -2.64 -43.15 56.57
C ALA A 3 -3.21 -43.92 55.35
N GLY A 4 -2.77 -43.52 54.16
CA GLY A 4 -2.98 -44.19 52.87
C GLY A 4 -2.02 -43.60 51.82
N LYS A 5 -1.22 -44.44 51.17
CA LYS A 5 -0.22 -44.05 50.15
C LYS A 5 -0.52 -44.77 48.83
N VAL A 6 -0.44 -44.06 47.71
CA VAL A 6 0.01 -44.58 46.40
C VAL A 6 0.74 -43.44 45.65
N PRO A 7 1.95 -43.63 45.13
CA PRO A 7 2.60 -42.70 44.20
C PRO A 7 2.41 -43.11 42.74
N SER A 8 2.66 -42.20 41.80
CA SER A 8 2.67 -42.48 40.35
C SER A 8 3.81 -41.73 39.67
N GLU A 9 4.78 -42.46 39.14
CA GLU A 9 5.88 -41.94 38.30
C GLU A 9 5.60 -42.22 36.81
N PRO A 10 6.16 -41.43 35.87
CA PRO A 10 5.96 -41.61 34.43
C PRO A 10 6.86 -42.72 33.84
N PRO A 11 6.50 -43.30 32.68
CA PRO A 11 7.30 -44.32 32.00
C PRO A 11 8.40 -43.72 31.10
N GLU A 12 9.50 -44.47 30.94
CA GLU A 12 10.57 -44.27 29.96
C GLU A 12 10.64 -45.47 28.97
N PRO A 13 11.48 -45.47 27.91
CA PRO A 13 11.22 -46.23 26.67
C PRO A 13 11.59 -47.73 26.71
N MET A 14 11.26 -48.44 25.62
CA MET A 14 11.69 -49.83 25.34
C MET A 14 12.65 -49.89 24.14
N ASP A 15 13.59 -50.83 24.21
CA ASP A 15 14.68 -51.04 23.23
C ASP A 15 14.32 -52.00 22.07
N VAL A 16 15.31 -52.23 21.19
CA VAL A 16 15.22 -52.91 19.88
C VAL A 16 15.80 -54.34 19.92
N GLU A 17 15.22 -55.28 19.15
CA GLU A 17 15.86 -56.54 18.72
C GLU A 17 15.49 -56.88 17.25
N GLU A 18 16.29 -57.75 16.59
CA GLU A 18 16.36 -57.87 15.11
C GLU A 18 16.43 -59.36 14.60
N PRO A 19 17.00 -59.70 13.40
CA PRO A 19 16.41 -60.47 12.26
C PRO A 19 16.61 -62.01 12.38
N PRO A 20 16.50 -62.91 11.34
CA PRO A 20 16.27 -62.81 9.87
C PRO A 20 15.21 -63.85 9.37
N PRO A 21 15.21 -64.47 8.14
CA PRO A 21 15.93 -64.26 6.87
C PRO A 21 15.01 -64.21 5.60
N ALA A 22 15.59 -64.34 4.39
CA ALA A 22 14.93 -64.20 3.08
C ALA A 22 15.05 -65.46 2.19
N ASP A 23 14.28 -65.54 1.09
CA ASP A 23 14.83 -66.10 -0.17
C ASP A 23 14.14 -65.66 -1.49
N ARG A 24 15.01 -65.37 -2.47
CA ARG A 24 14.97 -65.53 -3.95
C ARG A 24 13.65 -65.67 -4.72
N ASN A 25 13.53 -64.85 -5.78
CA ASN A 25 13.81 -65.34 -7.14
C ASN A 25 14.15 -64.22 -8.15
N SER A 26 15.01 -64.52 -9.13
CA SER A 26 15.37 -63.67 -10.28
C SER A 26 15.05 -64.42 -11.59
N PRO A 27 15.20 -63.79 -12.78
CA PRO A 27 16.50 -63.80 -13.46
C PRO A 27 16.89 -62.47 -14.13
N ILE A 28 18.10 -62.44 -14.70
CA ILE A 28 18.81 -61.24 -15.21
C ILE A 28 19.31 -61.48 -16.65
N ALA A 29 19.36 -60.42 -17.46
CA ALA A 29 20.34 -60.20 -18.54
C ALA A 29 20.68 -58.69 -18.53
N MET A 30 21.89 -58.25 -18.18
CA MET A 30 23.13 -58.20 -19.00
C MET A 30 23.00 -57.29 -20.24
N ALA A 31 23.93 -56.41 -20.63
CA ALA A 31 25.12 -55.74 -20.03
C ALA A 31 25.51 -54.54 -20.99
N GLU A 32 26.62 -53.78 -20.98
CA GLU A 32 27.96 -53.80 -20.36
C GLU A 32 28.48 -52.36 -20.08
N GLU A 33 29.16 -52.17 -18.94
CA GLU A 33 30.37 -51.35 -18.65
C GLU A 33 30.60 -49.86 -19.06
N GLY A 34 31.26 -49.11 -18.15
CA GLY A 34 31.76 -47.73 -18.32
C GLY A 34 32.09 -47.08 -16.96
N ASP A 35 33.38 -46.91 -16.61
CA ASP A 35 33.87 -46.71 -15.23
C ASP A 35 34.55 -45.33 -14.97
N LYS A 36 34.70 -44.99 -13.67
CA LYS A 36 35.62 -43.98 -13.04
C LYS A 36 35.18 -42.52 -12.86
N SER A 37 34.53 -42.29 -11.71
CA SER A 37 34.97 -41.37 -10.63
C SER A 37 35.75 -40.07 -10.97
N ASN A 38 35.19 -38.90 -10.64
CA ASN A 38 35.64 -38.05 -9.49
C ASN A 38 35.05 -36.63 -9.52
N GLY A 39 34.95 -36.03 -8.33
CA GLY A 39 35.06 -34.57 -8.12
C GLY A 39 33.95 -33.67 -8.70
N VAL A 40 32.94 -33.36 -7.88
CA VAL A 40 31.99 -32.26 -8.19
C VAL A 40 32.70 -30.91 -8.01
N ILE A 41 33.37 -30.45 -9.08
CA ILE A 41 33.68 -29.03 -9.26
C ILE A 41 32.48 -28.42 -9.98
N SER A 42 31.79 -27.50 -9.32
CA SER A 42 30.71 -26.73 -9.92
C SER A 42 31.30 -25.74 -10.92
N SER A 43 31.40 -26.14 -12.19
CA SER A 43 31.62 -25.17 -13.27
C SER A 43 30.48 -24.17 -13.30
N MET A 44 30.85 -22.90 -13.47
CA MET A 44 29.91 -21.80 -13.58
C MET A 44 29.52 -21.65 -15.06
N ASP A 45 28.69 -22.57 -15.52
CA ASP A 45 28.36 -22.73 -16.94
C ASP A 45 27.70 -21.47 -17.52
N SER A 46 28.07 -21.15 -18.75
CA SER A 46 27.72 -19.88 -19.40
C SER A 46 26.28 -19.87 -19.91
N TYR A 47 25.45 -18.99 -19.35
CA TYR A 47 24.19 -18.59 -19.98
C TYR A 47 24.48 -17.82 -21.28
N THR A 48 23.78 -18.16 -22.34
CA THR A 48 23.69 -17.37 -23.58
C THR A 48 22.61 -16.30 -23.43
N ASP A 49 22.94 -15.03 -23.65
CA ASP A 49 22.08 -13.87 -23.31
C ASP A 49 20.75 -13.77 -24.10
N ASP A 50 20.56 -14.56 -25.17
CA ASP A 50 19.44 -14.38 -26.10
C ASP A 50 18.04 -14.65 -25.50
N GLU A 51 17.92 -15.48 -24.47
CA GLU A 51 16.64 -15.91 -23.85
C GLU A 51 16.25 -15.18 -22.54
N ASP A 52 16.87 -14.04 -22.18
CA ASP A 52 16.36 -13.21 -21.06
C ASP A 52 15.21 -12.29 -21.51
N ASP A 53 13.96 -12.62 -21.17
CA ASP A 53 12.78 -11.77 -21.37
C ASP A 53 12.85 -10.43 -20.60
N TYR A 54 13.66 -10.36 -19.53
CA TYR A 54 13.77 -9.21 -18.63
C TYR A 54 14.96 -8.29 -18.93
N LYS A 55 15.66 -8.54 -20.06
CA LYS A 55 16.74 -7.71 -20.59
C LYS A 55 16.35 -6.24 -20.74
N ALA A 56 17.36 -5.36 -20.68
CA ALA A 56 17.18 -3.91 -20.78
C ALA A 56 16.86 -3.45 -22.20
N GLU A 57 17.47 -4.09 -23.19
CA GLU A 57 17.34 -3.75 -24.60
C GLU A 57 17.00 -4.97 -25.46
N GLY A 58 16.37 -4.73 -26.61
CA GLY A 58 16.04 -5.77 -27.57
C GLY A 58 15.93 -5.23 -28.99
N VAL A 59 16.13 -6.10 -29.97
CA VAL A 59 16.01 -5.77 -31.40
C VAL A 59 14.82 -6.53 -31.99
N ILE A 60 13.79 -5.79 -32.38
CA ILE A 60 12.57 -6.28 -33.03
C ILE A 60 12.75 -6.18 -34.54
N ASN A 61 12.33 -7.20 -35.29
CA ASN A 61 12.42 -7.21 -36.75
C ASN A 61 11.05 -7.55 -37.37
N LEU A 62 10.68 -6.83 -38.43
CA LEU A 62 9.48 -7.09 -39.22
C LEU A 62 9.79 -7.04 -40.72
N VAL A 63 9.63 -8.18 -41.40
CA VAL A 63 9.82 -8.31 -42.85
C VAL A 63 8.45 -8.24 -43.54
N ILE A 64 8.16 -7.11 -44.19
CA ILE A 64 6.87 -6.88 -44.86
C ILE A 64 7.00 -7.25 -46.33
N ARG A 65 6.46 -8.42 -46.70
CA ARG A 65 6.36 -8.90 -48.09
C ARG A 65 5.12 -8.32 -48.78
N HIS A 66 5.21 -8.14 -50.10
CA HIS A 66 4.19 -7.50 -50.94
C HIS A 66 3.84 -6.07 -50.48
N PHE A 67 4.86 -5.31 -50.11
CA PHE A 67 4.73 -3.98 -49.50
C PHE A 67 3.90 -3.00 -50.36
N SER A 68 4.02 -3.08 -51.69
CA SER A 68 3.21 -2.31 -52.66
C SER A 68 1.69 -2.47 -52.51
N LYS A 69 1.23 -3.53 -51.82
CA LYS A 69 -0.19 -3.89 -51.64
C LYS A 69 -0.66 -3.75 -50.18
N LEU A 70 0.14 -3.19 -49.29
CA LEU A 70 -0.17 -3.03 -47.86
C LEU A 70 -1.38 -2.11 -47.63
N LYS A 71 -2.55 -2.69 -47.34
CA LYS A 71 -3.81 -1.95 -47.08
C LYS A 71 -4.25 -1.92 -45.62
N THR A 72 -3.73 -2.82 -44.80
CA THR A 72 -4.07 -2.97 -43.38
C THR A 72 -2.85 -2.72 -42.51
N GLN A 73 -3.08 -2.55 -41.21
CA GLN A 73 -2.04 -2.65 -40.20
C GLN A 73 -1.44 -4.07 -40.19
N ILE A 74 -0.14 -4.15 -39.93
CA ILE A 74 0.59 -5.37 -39.61
C ILE A 74 1.29 -5.13 -38.26
N LEU A 75 1.31 -6.16 -37.42
CA LEU A 75 2.12 -6.24 -36.21
C LEU A 75 3.26 -7.27 -36.43
N SER A 76 4.39 -7.09 -35.75
CA SER A 76 5.39 -8.16 -35.61
C SER A 76 4.99 -9.18 -34.55
N GLU A 77 5.69 -10.31 -34.54
CA GLU A 77 5.80 -11.12 -33.34
C GLU A 77 6.35 -10.28 -32.17
N PRO A 78 5.95 -10.56 -30.92
CA PRO A 78 6.45 -9.83 -29.76
C PRO A 78 7.90 -10.23 -29.44
N VAL A 79 8.72 -9.24 -29.10
CA VAL A 79 10.00 -9.46 -28.41
C VAL A 79 9.84 -8.97 -26.98
N TYR A 80 10.23 -9.80 -26.01
CA TYR A 80 10.18 -9.43 -24.60
C TYR A 80 11.42 -8.63 -24.21
N VAL A 81 11.16 -7.47 -23.59
CA VAL A 81 12.16 -6.58 -22.99
C VAL A 81 11.55 -6.07 -21.70
N ARG A 82 12.27 -6.19 -20.58
CA ARG A 82 11.78 -6.00 -19.20
C ARG A 82 10.54 -6.82 -18.81
N GLY A 83 10.29 -7.95 -19.48
CA GLY A 83 9.12 -8.80 -19.27
C GLY A 83 7.82 -8.26 -19.89
N LEU A 84 7.89 -7.21 -20.71
CA LEU A 84 6.76 -6.70 -21.49
C LEU A 84 6.90 -7.12 -22.97
N PRO A 85 5.80 -7.45 -23.67
CA PRO A 85 5.84 -7.74 -25.10
C PRO A 85 5.88 -6.44 -25.92
N TRP A 86 6.95 -6.26 -26.69
CA TRP A 86 7.11 -5.15 -27.62
C TRP A 86 6.91 -5.63 -29.06
N LYS A 87 6.15 -4.86 -29.86
CA LYS A 87 5.79 -5.19 -31.24
C LYS A 87 6.06 -4.01 -32.16
N ILE A 88 6.55 -4.25 -33.38
CA ILE A 88 6.52 -3.26 -34.45
C ILE A 88 5.09 -3.17 -34.98
N MET A 89 4.55 -1.95 -35.08
CA MET A 89 3.30 -1.67 -35.79
C MET A 89 3.58 -0.87 -37.06
N ALA A 90 3.21 -1.45 -38.21
CA ALA A 90 3.42 -0.86 -39.52
C ALA A 90 2.11 -0.78 -40.32
N MET A 91 1.84 0.35 -40.96
CA MET A 91 0.65 0.55 -41.80
C MET A 91 0.86 1.64 -42.84
N GLN A 92 0.21 1.53 -44.00
CA GLN A 92 0.16 2.66 -44.94
C GLN A 92 -0.77 3.76 -44.38
N ARG A 93 -0.32 5.02 -44.43
CA ARG A 93 -1.11 6.21 -44.07
C ARG A 93 -1.25 7.11 -45.29
N GLU A 94 -2.50 7.51 -45.59
CA GLU A 94 -2.79 8.59 -46.51
C GLU A 94 -2.94 9.90 -45.72
N THR A 95 -2.20 10.92 -46.12
CA THR A 95 -2.42 12.31 -45.69
C THR A 95 -2.83 13.13 -46.91
N ASN A 96 -3.43 14.31 -46.70
CA ASN A 96 -4.05 15.13 -47.75
C ASN A 96 -3.13 15.58 -48.92
N ARG A 97 -1.85 15.18 -48.95
CA ARG A 97 -0.90 15.43 -50.06
C ARG A 97 0.02 14.24 -50.40
N CYS A 98 0.33 13.33 -49.47
CA CYS A 98 1.27 12.23 -49.68
C CYS A 98 0.81 10.92 -49.04
N ARG A 99 1.19 9.79 -49.67
CA ARG A 99 1.20 8.46 -49.05
C ARG A 99 2.51 8.23 -48.31
N ALA A 100 2.44 7.73 -47.08
CA ALA A 100 3.61 7.45 -46.25
C ALA A 100 3.47 6.09 -45.52
N LEU A 101 4.61 5.56 -45.08
CA LEU A 101 4.65 4.50 -44.08
C LEU A 101 4.41 5.11 -42.70
N GLY A 102 3.36 4.67 -42.01
CA GLY A 102 3.24 4.81 -40.57
C GLY A 102 4.03 3.69 -39.88
N PHE A 103 4.94 4.04 -38.98
CA PHE A 103 5.83 3.11 -38.28
C PHE A 103 5.88 3.50 -36.80
N PHE A 104 5.44 2.58 -35.95
CA PHE A 104 5.28 2.75 -34.52
C PHE A 104 5.86 1.55 -33.77
N LEU A 105 6.27 1.79 -32.53
CA LEU A 105 6.58 0.78 -31.54
C LEU A 105 5.36 0.65 -30.62
N GLN A 106 4.89 -0.58 -30.38
CA GLN A 106 3.80 -0.89 -29.46
C GLN A 106 4.34 -1.69 -28.27
N CYS A 107 3.82 -1.44 -27.07
CA CYS A 107 4.22 -2.06 -25.81
C CYS A 107 2.98 -2.54 -25.05
N ASN A 108 2.94 -3.83 -24.68
CA ASN A 108 1.97 -4.40 -23.72
C ASN A 108 0.48 -4.04 -23.97
N ALA A 109 0.09 -3.85 -25.23
CA ALA A 109 -1.24 -3.39 -25.63
C ALA A 109 -2.36 -4.41 -25.37
N ASP A 110 -2.02 -5.70 -25.27
CA ASP A 110 -2.95 -6.81 -25.01
C ASP A 110 -3.28 -6.96 -23.51
N SER A 111 -2.90 -5.99 -22.66
CA SER A 111 -3.01 -6.05 -21.20
C SER A 111 -4.21 -5.26 -20.66
N ASP A 112 -5.15 -5.95 -20.02
CA ASP A 112 -6.30 -5.34 -19.31
C ASP A 112 -5.90 -4.51 -18.05
N SER A 113 -4.63 -4.48 -17.65
CA SER A 113 -4.18 -3.76 -16.46
C SER A 113 -4.25 -2.24 -16.66
N PRO A 114 -5.04 -1.48 -15.88
CA PRO A 114 -5.23 -0.04 -16.08
C PRO A 114 -4.08 0.82 -15.54
N SER A 115 -3.06 0.22 -14.92
CA SER A 115 -2.09 0.91 -14.06
C SER A 115 -0.63 0.55 -14.31
N TRP A 116 -0.27 -0.01 -15.47
CA TRP A 116 1.12 -0.23 -15.85
C TRP A 116 1.74 0.98 -16.55
N SER A 117 3.06 1.14 -16.46
CA SER A 117 3.82 2.08 -17.31
C SER A 117 5.25 1.61 -17.55
N CYS A 118 5.83 1.99 -18.69
CA CYS A 118 7.22 1.70 -19.06
C CYS A 118 7.83 2.86 -19.84
N SER A 119 8.87 3.49 -19.31
CA SER A 119 9.69 4.44 -20.07
C SER A 119 10.62 3.68 -21.02
N ALA A 120 10.73 4.11 -22.28
CA ALA A 120 11.68 3.54 -23.22
C ALA A 120 12.13 4.57 -24.27
N SER A 121 13.36 4.37 -24.76
CA SER A 121 13.87 5.02 -25.97
C SER A 121 14.17 3.97 -27.04
N ALA A 122 13.81 4.24 -28.29
CA ALA A 122 13.97 3.29 -29.37
C ALA A 122 14.42 3.95 -30.68
N VAL A 123 15.26 3.23 -31.44
CA VAL A 123 15.69 3.61 -32.78
C VAL A 123 14.91 2.79 -33.79
N LEU A 124 13.99 3.45 -34.50
CA LEU A 124 13.21 2.86 -35.59
C LEU A 124 14.02 2.99 -36.88
N LYS A 125 14.21 1.90 -37.63
CA LYS A 125 14.99 1.84 -38.87
C LYS A 125 14.21 1.16 -40.00
N VAL A 126 14.35 1.69 -41.22
CA VAL A 126 14.10 0.96 -42.48
C VAL A 126 15.47 0.52 -42.99
N LYS A 127 15.67 -0.78 -43.16
CA LYS A 127 16.99 -1.30 -43.57
C LYS A 127 17.25 -1.10 -45.06
N ALA A 128 18.48 -0.74 -45.39
CA ALA A 128 18.97 -0.84 -46.75
C ALA A 128 19.13 -2.32 -47.15
N GLN A 129 18.73 -2.68 -48.36
CA GLN A 129 18.85 -4.02 -48.95
C GLN A 129 19.80 -4.04 -50.16
N GLN A 130 20.50 -2.93 -50.39
CA GLN A 130 21.47 -2.71 -51.46
C GLN A 130 22.82 -2.30 -50.86
N GLU A 131 23.90 -2.88 -51.39
CA GLU A 131 25.27 -2.62 -50.95
C GLU A 131 25.68 -1.17 -51.23
N GLY A 132 26.22 -0.48 -50.22
CA GLY A 132 26.62 0.93 -50.30
C GLY A 132 25.52 1.96 -49.96
N VAL A 133 24.33 1.53 -49.55
CA VAL A 133 23.25 2.40 -49.04
C VAL A 133 23.14 2.27 -47.51
N GLU A 134 22.90 3.38 -46.81
CA GLU A 134 22.74 3.41 -45.35
C GLU A 134 21.28 3.19 -44.89
N ASP A 135 21.10 2.58 -43.72
CA ASP A 135 19.78 2.40 -43.07
C ASP A 135 19.16 3.77 -42.71
N TYR A 136 17.92 4.03 -43.14
CA TYR A 136 17.21 5.25 -42.72
C TYR A 136 16.61 5.06 -41.32
N SER A 137 17.04 5.88 -40.36
CA SER A 137 16.66 5.74 -38.95
C SER A 137 16.14 7.03 -38.31
N ARG A 138 15.28 6.89 -37.29
CA ARG A 138 14.74 7.97 -36.44
C ARG A 138 14.58 7.48 -35.00
N GLN A 139 14.81 8.35 -34.03
CA GLN A 139 14.72 8.00 -32.60
C GLN A 139 13.40 8.47 -31.97
N ILE A 140 12.88 7.69 -31.03
CA ILE A 140 11.78 8.08 -30.14
C ILE A 140 12.16 7.87 -28.68
N ALA A 141 11.58 8.67 -27.80
CA ALA A 141 11.58 8.45 -26.35
C ALA A 141 10.17 8.73 -25.82
N HIS A 142 9.59 7.80 -25.06
CA HIS A 142 8.20 7.87 -24.62
C HIS A 142 7.96 7.04 -23.35
N ILE A 143 6.88 7.36 -22.61
CA ILE A 143 6.41 6.60 -21.45
C ILE A 143 5.15 5.86 -21.88
N PHE A 144 5.30 4.58 -22.24
CA PHE A 144 4.20 3.73 -22.67
C PHE A 144 3.30 3.37 -21.48
N TYR A 145 1.99 3.42 -21.67
CA TYR A 145 0.98 3.08 -20.66
C TYR A 145 -0.37 2.76 -21.34
N PRO A 146 -1.40 2.20 -20.68
CA PRO A 146 -2.61 1.69 -21.35
C PRO A 146 -3.28 2.58 -22.41
N LYS A 147 -3.27 3.91 -22.24
CA LYS A 147 -3.90 4.85 -23.20
C LYS A 147 -2.98 5.25 -24.37
N GLU A 148 -1.67 5.21 -24.17
CA GLU A 148 -0.63 5.48 -25.17
C GLU A 148 0.31 4.26 -25.14
N ASN A 149 -0.23 3.14 -25.60
CA ASN A 149 0.48 1.85 -25.66
C ASN A 149 1.25 1.68 -26.97
N ASP A 150 1.06 2.60 -27.94
CA ASP A 150 1.87 2.73 -29.15
C ASP A 150 2.41 4.15 -29.32
N TRP A 151 3.63 4.28 -29.87
CA TRP A 151 4.25 5.56 -30.15
C TRP A 151 5.19 5.47 -31.36
N GLY A 152 5.29 6.56 -32.12
CA GLY A 152 6.09 6.59 -33.35
C GLY A 152 5.62 7.66 -34.33
N TYR A 153 5.68 7.35 -35.62
CA TYR A 153 5.49 8.33 -36.69
C TYR A 153 4.39 7.92 -37.66
N THR A 154 3.37 8.77 -37.80
CA THR A 154 2.31 8.67 -38.82
C THR A 154 2.83 8.81 -40.25
N SER A 155 3.98 9.47 -40.43
CA SER A 155 4.71 9.60 -41.69
C SER A 155 6.21 9.46 -41.41
N PHE A 156 6.67 8.20 -41.40
CA PHE A 156 8.07 7.85 -41.18
C PHE A 156 8.94 8.18 -42.40
N LEU A 157 8.56 7.62 -43.56
CA LEU A 157 9.11 7.90 -44.89
C LEU A 157 7.96 7.92 -45.92
N SER A 158 8.12 8.64 -47.04
CA SER A 158 7.12 8.62 -48.13
C SER A 158 7.13 7.29 -48.88
N MET A 159 5.98 6.87 -49.40
CA MET A 159 5.89 5.66 -50.23
C MET A 159 6.73 5.80 -51.51
N GLU A 160 6.87 7.01 -52.06
CA GLU A 160 7.75 7.30 -53.20
C GLU A 160 9.20 6.92 -52.87
N ALA A 161 9.73 7.37 -51.72
CA ALA A 161 11.10 7.08 -51.30
C ALA A 161 11.33 5.62 -50.85
N LEU A 162 10.26 4.86 -50.53
CA LEU A 162 10.34 3.43 -50.20
C LEU A 162 10.19 2.51 -51.41
N LEU A 163 9.50 2.95 -52.47
CA LEU A 163 9.26 2.17 -53.69
C LEU A 163 10.27 2.48 -54.81
N ASP A 164 11.05 3.54 -54.66
CA ASP A 164 12.19 3.93 -55.50
C ASP A 164 13.33 2.88 -55.42
N PRO A 165 13.63 2.13 -56.50
CA PRO A 165 14.69 1.12 -56.48
C PRO A 165 16.08 1.71 -56.30
N ASP A 166 16.33 2.93 -56.78
CA ASP A 166 17.65 3.58 -56.71
C ASP A 166 18.00 3.99 -55.26
N ARG A 167 17.02 3.95 -54.36
CA ARG A 167 17.20 4.13 -52.90
C ARG A 167 17.44 2.84 -52.12
N GLY A 168 17.40 1.66 -52.74
CA GLY A 168 17.85 0.40 -52.14
C GLY A 168 17.06 -0.13 -50.92
N PHE A 169 15.99 0.54 -50.47
CA PHE A 169 15.20 0.10 -49.30
C PHE A 169 14.27 -1.09 -49.61
N ILE A 170 13.88 -1.27 -50.87
CA ILE A 170 12.96 -2.33 -51.31
C ILE A 170 13.66 -3.34 -52.23
N LYS A 171 13.35 -4.62 -52.02
CA LYS A 171 13.83 -5.73 -52.82
C LYS A 171 12.73 -6.79 -52.91
N ASP A 172 12.44 -7.31 -54.10
CA ASP A 172 11.42 -8.35 -54.32
C ASP A 172 10.05 -8.01 -53.69
N ASP A 173 9.60 -6.75 -53.86
CA ASP A 173 8.40 -6.16 -53.23
C ASP A 173 8.33 -6.36 -51.70
N THR A 174 9.51 -6.37 -51.05
CA THR A 174 9.69 -6.64 -49.62
C THR A 174 10.55 -5.56 -48.98
N ILE A 175 10.17 -5.10 -47.79
CA ILE A 175 10.97 -4.19 -46.94
C ILE A 175 11.24 -4.81 -45.57
N ILE A 176 12.31 -4.37 -44.92
CA ILE A 176 12.71 -4.82 -43.57
C ILE A 176 12.69 -3.62 -42.62
N LEU A 177 11.89 -3.74 -41.56
CA LEU A 177 11.86 -2.79 -40.44
C LEU A 177 12.61 -3.39 -39.25
N GLU A 178 13.47 -2.60 -38.63
CA GLU A 178 14.21 -2.96 -37.42
C GLU A 178 13.91 -1.91 -36.35
N VAL A 179 13.66 -2.34 -35.10
CA VAL A 179 13.55 -1.45 -33.94
C VAL A 179 14.46 -1.95 -32.84
N HIS A 180 15.46 -1.14 -32.50
CA HIS A 180 16.26 -1.35 -31.29
C HIS A 180 15.63 -0.53 -30.16
N VAL A 181 15.05 -1.19 -29.17
CA VAL A 181 14.44 -0.56 -27.98
C VAL A 181 15.35 -0.76 -26.77
N ASN A 182 15.53 0.27 -25.96
CA ASN A 182 16.06 0.21 -24.58
C ASN A 182 14.99 0.74 -23.63
N ALA A 183 14.66 -0.03 -22.59
CA ALA A 183 13.56 0.23 -21.67
C ALA A 183 13.99 0.28 -20.20
N ASP A 184 13.45 1.26 -19.47
CA ASP A 184 13.46 1.28 -18.01
C ASP A 184 12.63 0.11 -17.46
N ALA A 185 12.88 -0.29 -16.21
CA ALA A 185 12.04 -1.32 -15.59
C ALA A 185 10.61 -0.78 -15.35
N PRO A 186 9.58 -1.57 -15.72
CA PRO A 186 8.19 -1.11 -15.73
C PRO A 186 7.56 -1.09 -14.33
N HIS A 187 6.65 -0.14 -14.15
CA HIS A 187 5.82 0.00 -12.95
C HIS A 187 4.45 -0.64 -13.16
N GLY A 188 3.78 -1.04 -12.07
CA GLY A 188 2.42 -1.60 -12.12
C GLY A 188 2.27 -3.00 -12.70
N VAL A 189 3.38 -3.72 -12.92
CA VAL A 189 3.44 -5.12 -13.36
C VAL A 189 4.26 -5.96 -12.37
N GLN A 190 4.35 -7.28 -12.56
CA GLN A 190 5.12 -8.17 -11.69
C GLN A 190 6.64 -8.07 -11.98
N TRP A 191 7.25 -6.96 -11.57
CA TRP A 191 8.72 -6.80 -11.56
C TRP A 191 9.30 -7.30 -10.23
N ASP A 192 10.02 -8.42 -10.25
CA ASP A 192 10.80 -8.90 -9.10
C ASP A 192 12.16 -8.19 -9.05
N SER A 193 12.21 -7.05 -8.35
CA SER A 193 13.44 -6.30 -8.08
C SER A 193 14.56 -7.19 -7.51
N LYS A 194 14.23 -8.15 -6.63
CA LYS A 194 15.20 -8.97 -5.89
C LYS A 194 15.82 -10.04 -6.77
N LYS A 195 15.03 -10.73 -7.60
CA LYS A 195 15.51 -11.72 -8.58
C LYS A 195 16.56 -11.13 -9.54
N HIS A 196 16.30 -9.93 -10.07
CA HIS A 196 17.15 -9.35 -11.12
C HIS A 196 18.36 -8.56 -10.55
N THR A 197 18.22 -7.90 -9.39
CA THR A 197 19.28 -7.04 -8.83
C THR A 197 19.95 -7.57 -7.56
N GLY A 198 19.30 -8.48 -6.83
CA GLY A 198 19.66 -8.83 -5.45
C GLY A 198 19.18 -7.83 -4.40
N HIS A 199 18.41 -6.81 -4.79
CA HIS A 199 17.98 -5.69 -3.94
C HIS A 199 16.48 -5.39 -4.12
N ILE A 200 15.89 -4.68 -3.15
CA ILE A 200 14.46 -4.31 -3.18
C ILE A 200 14.25 -2.81 -2.96
N GLY A 201 13.12 -2.31 -3.44
CA GLY A 201 12.75 -0.91 -3.36
C GLY A 201 11.99 -0.52 -2.09
N LEU A 202 11.66 0.77 -2.01
CA LEU A 202 10.85 1.40 -0.96
C LEU A 202 9.51 1.84 -1.58
N LYS A 203 8.39 1.53 -0.92
CA LYS A 203 7.07 1.95 -1.41
C LYS A 203 6.92 3.47 -1.31
N ASN A 204 6.69 4.11 -2.46
CA ASN A 204 6.19 5.46 -2.50
C ASN A 204 4.86 5.60 -1.74
N GLN A 205 4.64 6.75 -1.12
CA GLN A 205 3.44 7.09 -0.35
C GLN A 205 2.81 8.43 -0.77
N GLY A 206 3.36 9.11 -1.76
CA GLY A 206 2.93 10.44 -2.19
C GLY A 206 4.09 11.19 -2.84
N ALA A 207 4.66 12.14 -2.11
CA ALA A 207 5.87 12.87 -2.53
C ALA A 207 7.16 12.28 -1.94
N THR A 208 7.11 11.11 -1.27
CA THR A 208 8.20 10.58 -0.42
C THR A 208 9.46 10.11 -1.16
N CYS A 209 9.53 10.23 -2.48
CA CYS A 209 10.60 9.70 -3.33
C CYS A 209 12.01 10.20 -2.91
N TYR A 210 12.11 11.46 -2.46
CA TYR A 210 13.37 12.06 -2.00
C TYR A 210 13.90 11.40 -0.71
N MET A 211 13.00 11.11 0.25
CA MET A 211 13.33 10.34 1.45
C MET A 211 13.71 8.90 1.08
N ASN A 212 13.01 8.27 0.12
CA ASN A 212 13.33 6.92 -0.32
C ASN A 212 14.74 6.85 -0.96
N SER A 213 15.09 7.82 -1.79
CA SER A 213 16.42 7.98 -2.40
C SER A 213 17.53 8.14 -1.34
N LEU A 214 17.28 8.95 -0.30
CA LEU A 214 18.19 9.12 0.83
C LEU A 214 18.33 7.84 1.67
N LEU A 215 17.22 7.16 1.98
CA LEU A 215 17.22 5.93 2.78
C LEU A 215 18.00 4.78 2.14
N GLN A 216 17.89 4.60 0.82
CA GLN A 216 18.72 3.63 0.09
C GLN A 216 20.21 3.98 0.19
N THR A 217 20.57 5.27 0.02
CA THR A 217 21.96 5.75 0.15
C THR A 217 22.55 5.45 1.54
N LEU A 218 21.78 5.72 2.60
CA LEU A 218 22.19 5.43 3.98
C LEU A 218 22.22 3.91 4.29
N PHE A 219 21.36 3.10 3.65
CA PHE A 219 21.32 1.64 3.80
C PHE A 219 22.55 0.94 3.18
N PHE A 220 23.00 1.39 2.01
CA PHE A 220 24.19 0.85 1.33
C PHE A 220 25.51 1.37 1.90
N THR A 221 25.47 2.39 2.75
CA THR A 221 26.59 2.75 3.63
C THR A 221 26.71 1.68 4.74
N ASN A 222 27.30 0.52 4.40
CA ASN A 222 27.19 -0.70 5.22
C ASN A 222 27.71 -0.54 6.66
N LYS A 223 28.78 0.23 6.89
CA LYS A 223 29.27 0.57 8.24
C LYS A 223 28.28 1.42 9.05
N LEU A 224 27.54 2.35 8.42
CA LEU A 224 26.42 3.06 9.08
C LEU A 224 25.29 2.07 9.43
N ARG A 225 24.92 1.17 8.50
CA ARG A 225 23.89 0.15 8.76
C ARG A 225 24.23 -0.76 9.95
N LYS A 226 25.49 -1.19 10.09
CA LYS A 226 25.97 -1.92 11.28
C LYS A 226 25.82 -1.09 12.56
N VAL A 227 26.26 0.16 12.53
CA VAL A 227 26.12 1.11 13.66
C VAL A 227 24.64 1.32 14.05
N VAL A 228 23.73 1.46 13.09
CA VAL A 228 22.29 1.64 13.32
C VAL A 228 21.65 0.41 13.97
N TYR A 229 22.03 -0.81 13.59
CA TYR A 229 21.52 -2.03 14.23
C TYR A 229 21.95 -2.19 15.70
N GLN A 230 23.03 -1.53 16.13
CA GLN A 230 23.56 -1.61 17.50
C GLN A 230 23.01 -0.51 18.43
N ILE A 231 22.10 0.36 17.97
CA ILE A 231 21.41 1.35 18.82
C ILE A 231 20.40 0.63 19.72
N SER A 232 20.48 0.87 21.04
CA SER A 232 19.57 0.31 22.04
C SER A 232 18.15 0.90 21.92
N THR A 233 17.23 0.15 21.31
CA THR A 233 15.81 0.56 21.08
C THR A 233 14.79 -0.29 21.82
N GLU A 234 15.21 -1.15 22.75
CA GLU A 234 14.32 -2.12 23.44
C GLU A 234 13.14 -1.46 24.17
N ASN A 235 13.38 -0.31 24.83
CA ASN A 235 12.34 0.42 25.57
C ASN A 235 11.65 1.52 24.76
N ASP A 236 11.95 1.65 23.46
CA ASP A 236 11.42 2.74 22.63
C ASP A 236 9.99 2.50 22.15
N ASP A 237 9.20 3.58 22.14
CA ASP A 237 7.83 3.64 21.60
C ASP A 237 7.81 3.18 20.12
N PRO A 238 7.06 2.12 19.77
CA PRO A 238 6.97 1.59 18.41
C PRO A 238 6.60 2.61 17.33
N HIS A 239 5.92 3.71 17.68
CA HIS A 239 5.38 4.68 16.73
C HIS A 239 6.10 6.03 16.75
N LYS A 240 6.95 6.30 17.75
CA LYS A 240 7.66 7.60 17.90
C LYS A 240 9.18 7.53 17.78
N SER A 241 9.80 6.35 17.91
CA SER A 241 11.26 6.26 17.76
C SER A 241 11.70 6.17 16.30
N VAL A 242 12.32 7.25 15.82
CA VAL A 242 12.99 7.33 14.51
C VAL A 242 14.08 6.27 14.39
N ALA A 243 14.90 6.07 15.42
CA ALA A 243 15.95 5.05 15.44
C ALA A 243 15.38 3.63 15.24
N LEU A 244 14.31 3.27 15.96
CA LEU A 244 13.64 1.98 15.78
C LEU A 244 12.94 1.87 14.40
N ALA A 245 12.34 2.96 13.91
CA ALA A 245 11.73 2.97 12.58
C ALA A 245 12.77 2.82 11.45
N MET A 246 13.96 3.38 11.60
CA MET A 246 15.06 3.21 10.66
C MET A 246 15.68 1.81 10.74
N GLN A 247 15.82 1.24 11.95
CA GLN A 247 16.18 -0.17 12.13
C GLN A 247 15.20 -1.12 11.42
N ARG A 248 13.88 -0.85 11.48
CA ARG A 248 12.88 -1.61 10.71
C ARG A 248 13.11 -1.49 9.21
N VAL A 249 13.26 -0.28 8.68
CA VAL A 249 13.45 -0.07 7.24
C VAL A 249 14.71 -0.79 6.74
N PHE A 250 15.82 -0.70 7.49
CA PHE A 250 17.06 -1.40 7.14
C PHE A 250 16.91 -2.93 7.24
N TYR A 251 16.25 -3.45 8.29
CA TYR A 251 16.00 -4.88 8.43
C TYR A 251 15.11 -5.43 7.32
N GLU A 252 14.00 -4.74 7.01
CA GLU A 252 13.12 -5.12 5.90
C GLU A 252 13.85 -5.01 4.55
N LEU A 253 14.66 -3.98 4.29
CA LEU A 253 15.47 -3.86 3.07
C LEU A 253 16.50 -5.00 2.90
N GLN A 254 16.95 -5.60 4.01
CA GLN A 254 17.92 -6.69 4.01
C GLN A 254 17.27 -8.09 3.87
N PHE A 255 16.08 -8.32 4.43
CA PHE A 255 15.48 -9.66 4.52
C PHE A 255 14.13 -9.84 3.79
N SER A 256 13.42 -8.77 3.44
CA SER A 256 12.15 -8.86 2.70
C SER A 256 12.37 -9.28 1.25
N ASP A 257 11.35 -9.86 0.63
CA ASP A 257 11.25 -10.11 -0.82
C ASP A 257 10.29 -9.11 -1.49
N LYS A 258 9.74 -8.17 -0.71
CA LYS A 258 8.69 -7.24 -1.14
C LYS A 258 9.06 -5.81 -0.73
N PRO A 259 8.79 -4.80 -1.58
CA PRO A 259 9.16 -3.41 -1.33
C PRO A 259 8.74 -2.91 0.05
N VAL A 260 9.61 -2.15 0.72
CA VAL A 260 9.51 -1.83 2.15
C VAL A 260 8.63 -0.61 2.40
N GLY A 261 7.87 -0.58 3.51
CA GLY A 261 6.94 0.51 3.81
C GLY A 261 7.47 1.54 4.82
N THR A 262 7.76 2.76 4.39
CA THR A 262 8.28 3.83 5.28
C THR A 262 7.22 4.50 6.19
N LYS A 263 5.97 4.01 6.20
CA LYS A 263 4.83 4.54 7.00
C LYS A 263 5.07 4.63 8.51
N LYS A 264 5.94 3.79 9.08
CA LYS A 264 6.33 3.86 10.50
C LYS A 264 7.38 4.95 10.76
N LEU A 265 8.17 5.30 9.75
CA LEU A 265 9.26 6.28 9.83
C LEU A 265 8.73 7.70 9.67
N THR A 266 7.88 7.98 8.68
CA THR A 266 7.23 9.31 8.52
C THR A 266 6.50 9.73 9.79
N ARG A 267 5.68 8.83 10.34
CA ARG A 267 4.98 9.03 11.63
C ARG A 267 5.92 9.29 12.81
N SER A 268 7.14 8.74 12.81
CA SER A 268 8.11 8.97 13.89
C SER A 268 8.77 10.35 13.82
N PHE A 269 8.71 11.05 12.69
CA PHE A 269 9.03 12.48 12.57
C PHE A 269 7.86 13.40 12.99
N GLY A 270 6.71 12.84 13.33
CA GLY A 270 5.47 13.59 13.56
C GLY A 270 4.71 13.95 12.29
N TRP A 271 5.21 13.60 11.11
CA TRP A 271 4.53 13.84 9.83
C TRP A 271 3.21 13.06 9.75
N ASP A 272 2.15 13.75 9.37
CA ASP A 272 0.86 13.15 9.09
C ASP A 272 0.76 12.63 7.63
N THR A 273 -0.44 12.30 7.16
CA THR A 273 -0.65 11.86 5.77
C THR A 273 -0.64 12.99 4.75
N PHE A 274 -0.93 14.23 5.14
CA PHE A 274 -0.83 15.42 4.27
C PHE A 274 0.63 15.86 4.11
N ASP A 275 1.40 15.87 5.21
CA ASP A 275 2.85 16.15 5.20
C ASP A 275 3.61 15.24 4.23
N SER A 276 3.18 13.97 4.08
CA SER A 276 3.79 13.03 3.12
C SER A 276 3.60 13.37 1.63
N PHE A 277 2.85 14.43 1.31
CA PHE A 277 2.77 15.06 -0.02
C PHE A 277 3.60 16.34 -0.15
N LEU A 278 4.22 16.82 0.93
CA LEU A 278 5.15 17.95 0.91
C LEU A 278 6.59 17.48 0.61
N GLN A 279 7.30 18.26 -0.20
CA GLN A 279 8.71 18.05 -0.48
C GLN A 279 9.54 18.87 0.51
N HIS A 280 10.21 18.18 1.45
CA HIS A 280 11.18 18.77 2.36
C HIS A 280 12.59 18.76 1.75
N ASP A 281 13.48 19.65 2.22
CA ASP A 281 14.87 19.65 1.79
C ASP A 281 15.57 18.35 2.20
N VAL A 282 16.25 17.71 1.25
CA VAL A 282 16.95 16.43 1.45
C VAL A 282 18.18 16.60 2.36
N GLN A 283 18.82 17.77 2.35
CA GLN A 283 19.90 18.11 3.28
C GLN A 283 19.35 18.26 4.70
N GLU A 284 18.24 18.96 4.89
CA GLU A 284 17.60 19.10 6.20
C GLU A 284 17.16 17.74 6.74
N LEU A 285 16.46 16.94 5.93
CA LEU A 285 16.05 15.59 6.32
C LEU A 285 17.25 14.68 6.64
N CYS A 286 18.33 14.73 5.87
CA CYS A 286 19.56 13.97 6.12
C CYS A 286 20.19 14.36 7.46
N ARG A 287 20.28 15.66 7.74
CA ARG A 287 20.84 16.16 9.01
C ARG A 287 19.95 15.81 10.20
N VAL A 288 18.63 16.01 10.09
CA VAL A 288 17.66 15.62 11.14
C VAL A 288 17.69 14.10 11.41
N LEU A 289 17.85 13.27 10.38
CA LEU A 289 18.08 11.82 10.54
C LEU A 289 19.37 11.53 11.33
N LEU A 290 20.50 12.07 10.88
CA LEU A 290 21.81 11.80 11.48
C LEU A 290 21.93 12.36 12.91
N ASP A 291 21.44 13.57 13.16
CA ASP A 291 21.43 14.20 14.50
C ASP A 291 20.57 13.42 15.49
N ASN A 292 19.39 12.91 15.06
CA ASN A 292 18.52 12.09 15.90
C ASN A 292 19.19 10.76 16.29
N LEU A 293 19.79 10.09 15.30
CA LEU A 293 20.56 8.87 15.50
C LEU A 293 21.77 9.10 16.43
N GLU A 294 22.58 10.14 16.19
CA GLU A 294 23.75 10.44 17.01
C GLU A 294 23.35 10.77 18.46
N SER A 295 22.27 11.54 18.63
CA SER A 295 21.68 11.82 19.95
C SER A 295 21.30 10.53 20.69
N LYS A 296 20.73 9.55 19.98
CA LYS A 296 20.44 8.20 20.50
C LYS A 296 21.67 7.30 20.71
N MET A 297 22.80 7.59 20.06
CA MET A 297 24.06 6.85 20.24
C MET A 297 24.89 7.34 21.44
N LYS A 298 24.64 8.54 21.97
CA LYS A 298 25.42 9.13 23.07
C LYS A 298 25.33 8.27 24.33
N GLY A 299 26.49 7.85 24.84
CA GLY A 299 26.60 6.94 25.98
C GLY A 299 26.48 5.45 25.64
N SER A 300 26.31 5.08 24.37
CA SER A 300 26.32 3.68 23.90
C SER A 300 27.71 3.22 23.42
N CYS A 301 27.86 1.92 23.15
CA CYS A 301 29.08 1.35 22.56
C CYS A 301 29.36 1.83 21.12
N VAL A 302 28.39 2.44 20.43
CA VAL A 302 28.54 3.03 19.08
C VAL A 302 28.52 4.56 19.08
N SER A 303 28.71 5.18 20.25
CA SER A 303 28.84 6.64 20.39
C SER A 303 29.95 7.20 19.48
N GLY A 304 29.61 8.18 18.64
CA GLY A 304 30.53 8.77 17.65
C GLY A 304 30.59 8.03 16.30
N GLY A 305 29.83 6.96 16.09
CA GLY A 305 29.83 6.20 14.82
C GLY A 305 29.39 7.00 13.59
N ILE A 306 28.55 8.04 13.77
CA ILE A 306 28.15 8.98 12.70
C ILE A 306 29.25 10.02 12.42
N PRO A 307 29.78 10.77 13.41
CA PRO A 307 30.96 11.63 13.22
C PRO A 307 32.14 10.90 12.56
N GLN A 308 32.43 9.66 12.95
CA GLN A 308 33.51 8.86 12.36
C GLN A 308 33.34 8.55 10.86
N LEU A 309 32.13 8.64 10.31
CA LEU A 309 31.83 8.40 8.90
C LEU A 309 31.71 9.70 8.09
N PHE A 310 31.10 10.74 8.68
CA PHE A 310 30.65 11.93 7.94
C PHE A 310 31.30 13.24 8.42
N GLU A 311 31.96 13.31 9.59
CA GLU A 311 32.60 14.55 10.07
C GLU A 311 33.88 14.88 9.30
N GLY A 312 33.79 15.90 8.43
CA GLY A 312 34.91 16.67 7.94
C GLY A 312 35.20 17.89 8.81
N LYS A 313 36.36 18.51 8.61
CA LYS A 313 36.73 19.77 9.27
C LYS A 313 37.18 20.81 8.26
N MET A 314 36.66 22.02 8.41
CA MET A 314 37.08 23.20 7.66
C MET A 314 37.48 24.33 8.60
N LYS A 315 38.15 25.33 8.06
CA LYS A 315 38.66 26.50 8.76
C LYS A 315 38.26 27.75 7.97
N SER A 316 37.37 28.53 8.57
CA SER A 316 37.02 29.87 8.11
C SER A 316 38.04 30.85 8.67
N PHE A 317 38.66 31.65 7.80
CA PHE A 317 39.66 32.65 8.20
C PHE A 317 39.28 34.04 7.69
N ILE A 318 39.59 35.08 8.47
CA ILE A 318 39.48 36.49 8.09
C ILE A 318 40.78 37.19 8.49
N ARG A 319 41.56 37.63 7.50
CA ARG A 319 42.89 38.24 7.65
C ARG A 319 42.84 39.69 7.19
N CYS A 320 43.06 40.63 8.10
CA CYS A 320 43.10 42.05 7.75
C CYS A 320 44.30 42.36 6.83
N LEU A 321 44.13 43.32 5.92
CA LEU A 321 45.17 43.74 4.98
C LEU A 321 46.12 44.78 5.59
N ASN A 322 45.56 45.72 6.35
CA ASN A 322 46.28 46.92 6.84
C ASN A 322 46.78 46.80 8.29
N VAL A 323 46.35 45.77 9.03
CA VAL A 323 46.71 45.53 10.44
C VAL A 323 47.04 44.05 10.67
N PRO A 324 47.95 43.70 11.61
CA PRO A 324 48.32 42.32 11.89
C PRO A 324 47.27 41.60 12.75
N PHE A 325 46.06 41.47 12.21
CA PHE A 325 44.94 40.77 12.83
C PHE A 325 44.42 39.67 11.91
N GLU A 326 44.24 38.47 12.47
CA GLU A 326 43.66 37.31 11.79
C GLU A 326 42.71 36.59 12.74
N SER A 327 41.46 36.44 12.33
CA SER A 327 40.44 35.63 13.01
C SER A 327 40.37 34.26 12.33
N ASN A 328 40.42 33.19 13.12
CA ASN A 328 40.35 31.81 12.63
C ASN A 328 39.29 31.04 13.42
N ARG A 329 38.40 30.35 12.70
CA ARG A 329 37.34 29.51 13.28
C ARG A 329 37.34 28.14 12.61
N GLU A 330 37.63 27.10 13.38
CA GLU A 330 37.44 25.71 12.93
C GLU A 330 35.96 25.32 13.07
N GLU A 331 35.42 24.69 12.03
CA GLU A 331 34.03 24.26 11.97
C GLU A 331 33.97 22.82 11.44
N ALA A 332 33.14 21.99 12.07
CA ALA A 332 32.87 20.63 11.64
C ALA A 332 31.73 20.63 10.60
N PHE A 333 31.82 19.79 9.57
CA PHE A 333 30.79 19.65 8.55
C PHE A 333 30.44 18.18 8.30
N TYR A 334 29.19 17.92 7.95
CA TYR A 334 28.68 16.59 7.58
C TYR A 334 28.47 16.44 6.07
N ASP A 335 28.50 17.56 5.35
CA ASP A 335 28.16 17.69 3.95
C ASP A 335 28.73 19.01 3.38
N VAL A 336 28.83 19.12 2.05
CA VAL A 336 29.37 20.32 1.37
C VAL A 336 28.43 20.76 0.25
N GLN A 337 27.88 21.96 0.39
CA GLN A 337 27.09 22.64 -0.64
C GLN A 337 28.02 23.21 -1.73
N LEU A 338 27.78 22.84 -2.99
CA LEU A 338 28.52 23.28 -4.16
C LEU A 338 27.62 24.08 -5.12
N ASN A 339 28.08 25.28 -5.49
CA ASN A 339 27.43 26.09 -6.52
C ASN A 339 27.52 25.42 -7.89
N VAL A 340 26.37 25.27 -8.57
CA VAL A 340 26.28 24.75 -9.93
C VAL A 340 26.32 25.86 -10.98
N LYS A 341 25.67 27.00 -10.68
CA LYS A 341 25.44 28.10 -11.62
C LYS A 341 26.76 28.65 -12.18
N GLY A 342 26.93 28.56 -13.51
CA GLY A 342 28.15 29.02 -14.18
C GLY A 342 29.40 28.17 -13.93
N LYS A 343 29.28 26.99 -13.31
CA LYS A 343 30.37 26.01 -13.13
C LYS A 343 30.20 24.84 -14.10
N LYS A 344 31.31 24.26 -14.54
CA LYS A 344 31.28 23.10 -15.47
C LYS A 344 31.31 21.76 -14.76
N ASN A 345 31.97 21.68 -13.61
CA ASN A 345 32.25 20.45 -12.89
C ASN A 345 32.52 20.70 -11.40
N ILE A 346 32.54 19.63 -10.61
CA ILE A 346 32.84 19.64 -9.17
C ILE A 346 34.10 20.43 -8.80
N LEU A 347 35.21 20.25 -9.53
CA LEU A 347 36.49 20.88 -9.16
C LEU A 347 36.43 22.41 -9.31
N ASP A 348 35.71 22.92 -10.31
CA ASP A 348 35.51 24.36 -10.49
C ASP A 348 34.60 24.96 -9.39
N SER A 349 33.67 24.17 -8.83
CA SER A 349 32.89 24.57 -7.64
C SER A 349 33.73 24.54 -6.37
N PHE A 350 34.59 23.54 -6.16
CA PHE A 350 35.52 23.52 -5.03
C PHE A 350 36.52 24.68 -5.07
N ARG A 351 37.01 25.06 -6.26
CA ARG A 351 37.88 26.24 -6.46
C ARG A 351 37.18 27.56 -6.13
N GLU A 352 35.86 27.67 -6.34
CA GLU A 352 35.08 28.79 -5.84
C GLU A 352 34.87 28.71 -4.32
N TYR A 353 34.62 27.52 -3.78
CA TYR A 353 34.40 27.32 -2.34
C TYR A 353 35.60 27.75 -1.48
N ILE A 354 36.83 27.57 -1.98
CA ILE A 354 38.06 28.02 -1.31
C ILE A 354 38.57 29.39 -1.80
N ALA A 355 37.81 30.12 -2.61
CA ALA A 355 38.24 31.42 -3.13
C ALA A 355 38.28 32.49 -2.02
N GLU A 356 39.29 33.35 -2.05
CA GLU A 356 39.43 34.48 -1.14
C GLU A 356 38.50 35.64 -1.55
N GLU A 357 37.62 36.07 -0.64
CA GLU A 357 36.71 37.21 -0.78
C GLU A 357 37.32 38.46 -0.13
N THR A 358 37.43 39.56 -0.88
CA THR A 358 37.87 40.86 -0.35
C THR A 358 36.72 41.60 0.32
N LEU A 359 36.85 41.86 1.61
CA LEU A 359 35.95 42.67 2.41
C LEU A 359 36.43 44.13 2.41
N GLU A 360 35.90 44.92 1.48
CA GLU A 360 36.24 46.34 1.27
C GLU A 360 34.99 47.26 1.20
N GLY A 361 35.21 48.57 1.15
CA GLY A 361 34.13 49.56 1.03
C GLY A 361 33.18 49.57 2.23
N ASP A 362 31.89 49.36 2.01
CA ASP A 362 30.87 49.24 3.06
C ASP A 362 30.88 47.85 3.75
N ASN A 363 31.54 46.85 3.15
CA ASN A 363 31.63 45.48 3.65
C ASN A 363 32.86 45.23 4.54
N LYS A 364 33.55 46.28 5.01
CA LYS A 364 34.74 46.18 5.88
C LYS A 364 34.48 45.32 7.12
N TYR A 365 35.48 44.55 7.52
CA TYR A 365 35.40 43.68 8.69
C TYR A 365 35.67 44.46 9.99
N ASP A 366 34.82 44.28 11.01
CA ASP A 366 35.07 44.83 12.35
C ASP A 366 36.10 43.97 13.11
N ALA A 367 37.34 44.47 13.17
CA ALA A 367 38.44 43.89 13.92
C ALA A 367 38.51 44.42 15.38
N GLY A 368 37.39 44.90 15.92
CA GLY A 368 37.20 45.25 17.33
C GLY A 368 38.09 46.41 17.76
N HIS A 369 39.21 46.12 18.42
CA HIS A 369 40.19 47.14 18.83
C HIS A 369 40.85 47.87 17.63
N TYR A 370 40.81 47.29 16.43
CA TYR A 370 41.26 47.94 15.19
C TYR A 370 40.12 48.59 14.39
N GLY A 371 38.86 48.45 14.82
CA GLY A 371 37.66 48.93 14.12
C GLY A 371 37.46 48.29 12.74
N LEU A 372 36.72 49.00 11.87
CA LEU A 372 36.46 48.57 10.50
C LEU A 372 37.72 48.59 9.63
N GLN A 373 38.12 47.42 9.13
CA GLN A 373 39.32 47.19 8.34
C GLN A 373 39.01 46.50 7.01
N ASP A 374 39.80 46.82 5.99
CA ASP A 374 39.83 46.03 4.76
C ASP A 374 40.50 44.68 5.06
N ALA A 375 39.84 43.59 4.67
CA ALA A 375 40.23 42.24 5.04
C ALA A 375 39.99 41.24 3.91
N VAL A 376 40.58 40.06 4.03
CA VAL A 376 40.36 38.93 3.14
C VAL A 376 39.75 37.79 3.94
N LYS A 377 38.60 37.30 3.47
CA LYS A 377 37.84 36.19 4.05
C LYS A 377 37.98 34.96 3.16
N GLY A 378 38.13 33.77 3.74
CA GLY A 378 38.20 32.53 2.97
C GLY A 378 37.93 31.30 3.82
N VAL A 379 37.82 30.15 3.15
CA VAL A 379 37.60 28.83 3.77
C VAL A 379 38.65 27.85 3.25
N LYS A 380 39.17 26.99 4.12
CA LYS A 380 40.04 25.87 3.75
C LYS A 380 39.56 24.58 4.37
N PHE A 381 39.76 23.45 3.68
CA PHE A 381 39.51 22.14 4.26
C PHE A 381 40.74 21.70 5.08
N LEU A 382 40.52 21.25 6.31
CA LEU A 382 41.53 20.65 7.17
C LEU A 382 41.52 19.12 7.06
N LYS A 383 40.33 18.54 6.87
CA LYS A 383 40.11 17.10 6.74
C LYS A 383 38.80 16.83 5.99
N PHE A 384 38.82 15.87 5.06
CA PHE A 384 37.61 15.33 4.44
C PHE A 384 37.13 14.03 5.14
N PRO A 385 35.81 13.80 5.22
CA PRO A 385 35.24 12.62 5.87
C PRO A 385 35.43 11.33 5.05
N PRO A 386 35.39 10.15 5.68
CA PRO A 386 35.41 8.86 4.99
C PRO A 386 34.25 8.66 3.98
N VAL A 387 33.06 9.18 4.28
CA VAL A 387 31.92 9.31 3.37
C VAL A 387 31.61 10.79 3.19
N LEU A 388 31.75 11.29 1.97
CA LEU A 388 31.58 12.69 1.60
C LEU A 388 30.25 12.88 0.87
N HIS A 389 29.37 13.69 1.45
CA HIS A 389 28.14 14.15 0.80
C HIS A 389 28.37 15.52 0.14
N LEU A 390 28.00 15.61 -1.13
CA LEU A 390 28.07 16.84 -1.93
C LEU A 390 26.67 17.22 -2.43
N GLN A 391 26.21 18.40 -2.05
CA GLN A 391 24.90 18.93 -2.38
C GLN A 391 25.08 19.91 -3.54
N LEU A 392 24.46 19.64 -4.68
CA LEU A 392 24.56 20.47 -5.86
C LEU A 392 23.44 21.51 -5.79
N MET A 393 23.81 22.78 -5.56
CA MET A 393 22.88 23.90 -5.36
C MET A 393 22.15 24.27 -6.65
N ARG A 394 21.23 23.40 -7.06
CA ARG A 394 20.37 23.53 -8.25
C ARG A 394 19.07 24.26 -8.00
N VAL A 395 18.63 24.43 -6.75
CA VAL A 395 17.48 25.29 -6.44
C VAL A 395 18.03 26.63 -5.94
N GLN A 396 17.60 27.73 -6.57
CA GLN A 396 17.91 29.09 -6.12
C GLN A 396 16.64 29.95 -6.16
N TYR A 397 16.48 30.79 -5.14
CA TYR A 397 15.43 31.80 -5.09
C TYR A 397 15.73 32.94 -6.07
N ASP A 398 14.76 33.29 -6.91
CA ASP A 398 14.83 34.45 -7.81
C ASP A 398 14.04 35.63 -7.22
N PRO A 399 14.72 36.66 -6.68
CA PRO A 399 14.07 37.82 -6.06
C PRO A 399 13.35 38.73 -7.08
N LEU A 400 13.52 38.53 -8.39
CA LEU A 400 12.82 39.31 -9.41
C LEU A 400 11.42 38.75 -9.70
N ASN A 401 11.20 37.45 -9.47
CA ASN A 401 9.96 36.76 -9.79
C ASN A 401 9.26 36.13 -8.56
N ASP A 402 9.82 36.31 -7.35
CA ASP A 402 9.29 35.79 -6.06
C ASP A 402 9.04 34.27 -6.10
N GLN A 403 9.98 33.53 -6.72
CA GLN A 403 9.88 32.08 -6.90
C GLN A 403 11.24 31.39 -6.85
N ASN A 404 11.25 30.12 -6.45
CA ASN A 404 12.42 29.26 -6.59
C ASN A 404 12.50 28.69 -8.02
N LEU A 405 13.70 28.70 -8.59
CA LEU A 405 13.98 28.17 -9.93
C LEU A 405 14.94 26.99 -9.85
N LYS A 406 14.69 25.95 -10.65
CA LYS A 406 15.60 24.82 -10.84
C LYS A 406 16.61 25.10 -11.96
N ILE A 407 17.88 25.14 -11.59
CA ILE A 407 19.05 25.26 -12.47
C ILE A 407 19.34 23.88 -13.07
N ASN A 408 18.85 23.69 -14.30
CA ASN A 408 19.05 22.47 -15.07
C ASN A 408 20.36 22.45 -15.88
N ASP A 409 21.27 23.41 -15.67
CA ASP A 409 22.56 23.55 -16.34
C ASP A 409 23.40 22.25 -16.31
N ARG A 410 24.20 22.03 -17.37
CA ARG A 410 25.08 20.87 -17.50
C ARG A 410 26.29 20.97 -16.57
N PHE A 411 26.39 20.04 -15.61
CA PHE A 411 27.39 20.03 -14.55
C PHE A 411 27.97 18.62 -14.37
N GLU A 412 29.27 18.47 -14.62
CA GLU A 412 29.96 17.18 -14.68
C GLU A 412 30.51 16.74 -13.30
N PHE A 413 30.33 15.47 -12.97
CA PHE A 413 30.87 14.85 -11.76
C PHE A 413 31.56 13.51 -12.09
N PRO A 414 32.85 13.33 -11.74
CA PRO A 414 33.60 12.14 -12.14
C PRO A 414 33.34 10.95 -11.20
N GLU A 415 33.47 9.73 -11.73
CA GLU A 415 33.46 8.49 -10.92
C GLU A 415 34.60 8.44 -9.90
N LYS A 416 35.76 9.02 -10.24
CA LYS A 416 36.91 9.19 -9.36
C LYS A 416 37.17 10.68 -9.13
N LEU A 417 37.11 11.11 -7.88
CA LEU A 417 37.32 12.48 -7.46
C LEU A 417 38.60 12.57 -6.61
N ASP A 418 39.42 13.58 -6.88
CA ASP A 418 40.68 13.82 -6.20
C ASP A 418 40.61 15.20 -5.54
N LEU A 419 40.74 15.25 -4.21
CA LEU A 419 40.60 16.47 -3.41
C LEU A 419 41.89 16.85 -2.67
N ASP A 420 43.02 16.21 -2.98
CA ASP A 420 44.34 16.52 -2.39
C ASP A 420 44.80 17.97 -2.69
N GLU A 421 44.20 18.68 -3.66
CA GLU A 421 44.48 20.10 -3.95
C GLU A 421 43.72 21.11 -3.07
N PHE A 422 42.71 20.67 -2.30
CA PHE A 422 41.84 21.56 -1.49
C PHE A 422 42.12 21.52 0.02
N LEU A 423 43.04 20.66 0.48
CA LEU A 423 43.45 20.56 1.88
C LEU A 423 44.55 21.58 2.23
N GLU A 424 44.46 22.23 3.40
CA GLU A 424 45.53 23.12 3.90
C GLU A 424 46.85 22.36 4.18
N SER A 425 46.76 21.07 4.52
CA SER A 425 47.89 20.15 4.62
C SER A 425 47.51 18.75 4.13
N ARG A 426 48.43 18.07 3.44
CA ARG A 426 48.18 16.70 2.97
C ARG A 426 48.10 15.73 4.15
N GLU A 427 47.04 14.92 4.19
CA GLU A 427 46.88 13.82 5.14
C GLU A 427 47.79 12.61 4.76
N GLU A 428 47.96 11.68 5.69
CA GLU A 428 48.75 10.45 5.49
C GLU A 428 48.18 9.53 4.39
N THR A 429 46.84 9.54 4.21
CA THR A 429 46.19 8.87 3.08
C THR A 429 45.66 9.91 2.08
N PRO A 430 45.77 9.69 0.76
CA PRO A 430 45.21 10.61 -0.24
C PRO A 430 43.71 10.87 -0.05
N ALA A 431 43.27 12.09 -0.32
CA ALA A 431 41.86 12.50 -0.39
C ALA A 431 41.24 12.11 -1.74
N LYS A 432 41.36 10.83 -2.11
CA LYS A 432 40.83 10.24 -3.35
C LYS A 432 39.58 9.43 -3.05
N TYR A 433 38.54 9.64 -3.86
CA TYR A 433 37.19 9.16 -3.63
C TYR A 433 36.61 8.45 -4.85
N THR A 434 35.78 7.45 -4.59
CA THR A 434 34.92 6.77 -5.58
C THR A 434 33.47 7.23 -5.39
N LEU A 435 32.80 7.57 -6.49
CA LEU A 435 31.37 7.87 -6.49
C LEU A 435 30.56 6.61 -6.13
N HIS A 436 29.77 6.68 -5.07
CA HIS A 436 28.97 5.57 -4.55
C HIS A 436 27.48 5.70 -4.87
N ALA A 437 26.92 6.92 -4.78
CA ALA A 437 25.52 7.19 -5.09
C ALA A 437 25.31 8.55 -5.78
N VAL A 438 24.30 8.61 -6.64
CA VAL A 438 23.85 9.79 -7.40
C VAL A 438 22.35 9.93 -7.20
N LEU A 439 21.91 10.93 -6.43
CA LEU A 439 20.50 11.22 -6.20
C LEU A 439 20.03 12.24 -7.26
N VAL A 440 18.96 11.90 -7.96
CA VAL A 440 18.52 12.57 -9.19
C VAL A 440 17.08 13.03 -9.05
N HIS A 441 16.79 14.25 -9.52
CA HIS A 441 15.45 14.82 -9.56
C HIS A 441 15.05 15.13 -11.01
N SER A 442 13.91 14.58 -11.46
CA SER A 442 13.31 14.78 -12.78
C SER A 442 12.02 15.60 -12.63
N GLY A 443 12.02 16.84 -13.11
CA GLY A 443 10.92 17.79 -12.91
C GLY A 443 11.43 19.18 -12.52
N ASP A 444 10.56 20.00 -11.93
CA ASP A 444 10.84 21.38 -11.53
C ASP A 444 10.54 21.60 -10.03
N PHE A 445 10.81 22.79 -9.48
CA PHE A 445 10.66 23.08 -8.04
C PHE A 445 9.26 22.76 -7.48
N HIS A 446 8.19 22.96 -8.27
CA HIS A 446 6.81 22.70 -7.82
C HIS A 446 6.41 21.22 -7.83
N GLY A 447 7.23 20.33 -8.43
CA GLY A 447 6.90 18.92 -8.55
C GLY A 447 7.79 18.17 -9.54
N GLY A 448 8.08 16.93 -9.18
CA GLY A 448 8.92 16.03 -9.94
C GLY A 448 9.14 14.72 -9.20
N HIS A 449 9.92 13.84 -9.82
CA HIS A 449 10.20 12.49 -9.35
C HIS A 449 11.67 12.34 -8.94
N TYR A 450 11.91 11.59 -7.87
CA TYR A 450 13.26 11.40 -7.32
C TYR A 450 13.66 9.92 -7.40
N VAL A 451 14.85 9.67 -7.94
CA VAL A 451 15.45 8.34 -8.03
C VAL A 451 16.89 8.40 -7.55
N VAL A 452 17.45 7.26 -7.15
CA VAL A 452 18.88 7.18 -6.82
C VAL A 452 19.57 6.06 -7.60
N TYR A 453 20.71 6.38 -8.18
CA TYR A 453 21.63 5.41 -8.75
C TYR A 453 22.71 5.09 -7.71
N ILE A 454 22.92 3.81 -7.40
CA ILE A 454 23.90 3.38 -6.38
C ILE A 454 24.80 2.30 -6.97
N SER A 455 26.05 2.28 -6.54
CA SER A 455 27.05 1.22 -6.78
C SER A 455 27.28 0.46 -5.45
N PRO A 456 26.45 -0.54 -5.10
CA PRO A 456 26.34 -1.06 -3.72
C PRO A 456 27.59 -1.72 -3.13
N LYS A 457 28.56 -2.05 -4.00
CA LYS A 457 29.83 -2.70 -3.64
C LYS A 457 31.05 -1.88 -4.07
N GLY A 458 30.87 -0.63 -4.52
CA GLY A 458 31.96 0.24 -4.99
C GLY A 458 32.72 -0.30 -6.21
N ASN A 459 32.10 -1.18 -7.00
CA ASN A 459 32.75 -1.98 -8.05
C ASN A 459 32.27 -1.65 -9.47
N GLY A 460 31.75 -0.44 -9.67
CA GLY A 460 31.23 0.04 -10.96
C GLY A 460 29.94 -0.64 -11.46
N LYS A 461 29.33 -1.55 -10.69
CA LYS A 461 28.04 -2.18 -11.05
C LYS A 461 26.89 -1.39 -10.45
N TRP A 462 26.25 -0.57 -11.29
CA TRP A 462 25.20 0.37 -10.89
C TRP A 462 23.80 -0.28 -10.89
N CYS A 463 22.95 0.19 -9.98
CA CYS A 463 21.52 -0.08 -9.96
C CYS A 463 20.74 1.24 -9.78
N LYS A 464 19.66 1.39 -10.53
CA LYS A 464 18.65 2.44 -10.36
C LYS A 464 17.63 1.95 -9.35
N PHE A 465 17.42 2.74 -8.30
CA PHE A 465 16.37 2.54 -7.29
C PHE A 465 15.30 3.59 -7.55
N ASP A 466 14.17 3.11 -8.07
CA ASP A 466 13.04 3.91 -8.58
C ASP A 466 11.81 3.54 -7.75
N ASP A 467 11.71 4.15 -6.56
CA ASP A 467 10.84 3.74 -5.45
C ASP A 467 10.82 2.21 -5.22
N ASP A 468 9.77 1.49 -5.62
CA ASP A 468 9.60 0.07 -5.39
C ASP A 468 10.25 -0.83 -6.46
N VAL A 469 10.57 -0.26 -7.61
CA VAL A 469 11.26 -0.89 -8.74
C VAL A 469 12.78 -0.68 -8.59
N VAL A 470 13.55 -1.77 -8.63
CA VAL A 470 15.02 -1.71 -8.70
C VAL A 470 15.48 -2.46 -9.92
N CYS A 471 16.34 -1.85 -10.72
CA CYS A 471 16.92 -2.45 -11.92
C CYS A 471 18.42 -2.15 -12.04
N ARG A 472 19.14 -2.99 -12.80
CA ARG A 472 20.54 -2.70 -13.16
C ARG A 472 20.57 -1.65 -14.26
N CYS A 473 21.55 -0.77 -14.20
CA CYS A 473 21.82 0.24 -15.21
C CYS A 473 23.33 0.32 -15.52
N THR A 474 23.64 1.00 -16.62
CA THR A 474 25.00 1.32 -17.04
C THR A 474 25.59 2.47 -16.23
N LYS A 475 26.92 2.62 -16.30
CA LYS A 475 27.62 3.79 -15.74
C LYS A 475 27.18 5.11 -16.40
N ALA A 476 26.89 5.09 -17.70
CA ALA A 476 26.43 6.27 -18.42
C ALA A 476 25.06 6.76 -17.93
N GLU A 477 24.10 5.83 -17.72
CA GLU A 477 22.78 6.13 -17.15
C GLU A 477 22.86 6.62 -15.69
N ALA A 478 23.83 6.14 -14.91
CA ALA A 478 24.04 6.58 -13.53
C ALA A 478 24.75 7.94 -13.40
N ILE A 479 25.67 8.26 -14.31
CA ILE A 479 26.57 9.42 -14.20
C ILE A 479 26.29 10.44 -15.31
N GLU A 480 26.65 10.09 -16.54
CA GLU A 480 26.73 11.02 -17.69
C GLU A 480 25.36 11.60 -18.08
N MET A 481 24.30 10.78 -18.05
CA MET A 481 22.93 11.22 -18.34
C MET A 481 22.33 12.12 -17.24
N ASN A 482 22.98 12.22 -16.06
CA ASN A 482 22.50 12.99 -14.92
C ASN A 482 23.25 14.32 -14.71
N TYR A 483 24.16 14.70 -15.62
CA TYR A 483 24.83 16.00 -15.62
C TYR A 483 23.86 17.17 -15.87
N GLY A 484 22.71 16.94 -16.52
CA GLY A 484 21.77 17.98 -16.96
C GLY A 484 22.22 18.69 -18.24
N GLY A 485 21.52 19.76 -18.59
CA GLY A 485 21.67 20.47 -19.86
C GLY A 485 20.66 20.02 -20.93
N ALA A 486 20.70 20.70 -22.08
CA ALA A 486 19.80 20.46 -23.19
C ALA A 486 20.52 19.80 -24.38
N ASP A 487 20.78 18.50 -24.26
CA ASP A 487 21.32 17.68 -25.37
C ASP A 487 20.23 17.41 -26.43
N GLY A 488 19.99 18.42 -27.26
CA GLY A 488 19.38 18.33 -28.60
C GLY A 488 17.89 17.99 -28.68
N GLU A 489 17.49 16.79 -28.27
CA GLU A 489 16.38 16.06 -28.90
C GLU A 489 15.29 15.51 -27.96
N SER A 490 15.33 15.78 -26.65
CA SER A 490 14.31 15.25 -25.71
C SER A 490 14.00 16.15 -24.52
N ILE A 491 12.83 16.79 -24.55
CA ILE A 491 12.32 17.70 -23.50
C ILE A 491 12.31 17.03 -22.11
N HIS A 492 11.89 15.76 -22.01
CA HIS A 492 11.89 15.02 -20.73
C HIS A 492 13.28 14.83 -20.10
N ARG A 493 14.36 14.84 -20.89
CA ARG A 493 15.74 14.75 -20.33
C ARG A 493 16.27 16.10 -19.88
N GLN A 494 15.75 17.22 -20.40
CA GLN A 494 16.21 18.58 -20.09
C GLN A 494 15.97 18.99 -18.62
N CYS A 495 15.02 18.36 -17.91
CA CYS A 495 14.72 18.63 -16.50
C CYS A 495 15.17 17.52 -15.54
N THR A 496 15.96 16.54 -16.00
CA THR A 496 16.53 15.45 -15.18
C THR A 496 17.99 15.75 -14.85
N ASN A 497 18.35 15.73 -13.57
CA ASN A 497 19.73 15.96 -13.14
C ASN A 497 20.01 15.53 -11.69
N ALA A 498 21.27 15.24 -11.40
CA ALA A 498 21.74 14.99 -10.04
C ALA A 498 21.68 16.26 -9.18
N TYR A 499 21.19 16.13 -7.94
CA TYR A 499 21.13 17.21 -6.94
C TYR A 499 21.95 16.89 -5.69
N MET A 500 22.29 15.62 -5.44
CA MET A 500 23.17 15.20 -4.34
C MET A 500 24.00 14.00 -4.77
N LEU A 501 25.27 13.97 -4.36
CA LEU A 501 26.22 12.91 -4.64
C LEU A 501 26.80 12.37 -3.32
N SER A 502 27.04 11.06 -3.27
CA SER A 502 27.76 10.42 -2.16
C SER A 502 29.04 9.77 -2.68
N TYR A 503 30.17 10.13 -2.09
CA TYR A 503 31.52 9.70 -2.43
C TYR A 503 32.15 8.97 -1.24
N ILE A 504 32.86 7.86 -1.48
CA ILE A 504 33.56 7.10 -0.43
C ILE A 504 35.07 7.13 -0.68
N ARG A 505 35.86 7.42 0.36
CA ARG A 505 37.32 7.52 0.27
C ARG A 505 37.95 6.14 -0.03
N ASP A 506 38.81 6.09 -1.03
CA ASP A 506 39.39 4.84 -1.55
C ASP A 506 40.14 4.03 -0.48
N SER A 507 40.76 4.70 0.50
CA SER A 507 41.54 4.09 1.58
C SER A 507 40.70 3.30 2.60
N CYS A 508 39.41 3.58 2.73
CA CYS A 508 38.51 2.93 3.70
C CYS A 508 37.25 2.33 3.08
N MET A 509 37.11 2.36 1.75
CA MET A 509 35.97 1.78 1.02
C MET A 509 35.69 0.31 1.40
N GLY A 510 36.74 -0.50 1.60
CA GLY A 510 36.62 -1.90 2.01
C GLY A 510 36.07 -2.10 3.43
N GLU A 511 36.23 -1.12 4.31
CA GLU A 511 35.63 -1.11 5.65
C GLU A 511 34.18 -0.58 5.60
N ILE A 512 33.95 0.53 4.90
CA ILE A 512 32.65 1.20 4.81
C ILE A 512 31.62 0.33 4.09
N LEU A 513 32.02 -0.39 3.04
CA LEU A 513 31.17 -1.28 2.26
C LEU A 513 31.28 -2.75 2.68
N ALA A 514 31.93 -3.05 3.81
CA ALA A 514 32.06 -4.41 4.33
C ALA A 514 30.69 -5.14 4.44
N PRO A 515 30.56 -6.42 4.05
CA PRO A 515 29.29 -7.12 4.08
C PRO A 515 28.59 -7.09 5.44
N VAL A 516 27.29 -6.82 5.43
CA VAL A 516 26.41 -6.93 6.61
C VAL A 516 25.71 -8.28 6.59
N THR A 517 25.92 -9.05 7.64
CA THR A 517 25.39 -10.39 7.85
C THR A 517 24.23 -10.35 8.85
N GLU A 518 23.59 -11.50 9.10
CA GLU A 518 22.61 -11.62 10.18
C GLU A 518 23.27 -11.54 11.57
N ALA A 519 24.56 -11.91 11.69
CA ALA A 519 25.32 -11.87 12.95
C ALA A 519 25.68 -10.44 13.40
N ASP A 520 25.66 -9.47 12.49
CA ASP A 520 25.84 -8.04 12.81
C ASP A 520 24.59 -7.43 13.51
N ILE A 521 23.49 -8.18 13.62
CA ILE A 521 22.19 -7.71 14.09
C ILE A 521 21.85 -8.34 15.46
N PRO A 522 21.66 -7.53 16.52
CA PRO A 522 21.33 -8.03 17.86
C PRO A 522 20.10 -8.93 17.88
N VAL A 523 20.18 -10.03 18.63
CA VAL A 523 19.11 -11.05 18.70
C VAL A 523 17.82 -10.47 19.29
N GLN A 524 17.90 -9.59 20.28
CA GLN A 524 16.73 -8.87 20.84
C GLN A 524 16.00 -8.03 19.77
N LEU A 525 16.75 -7.30 18.94
CA LEU A 525 16.19 -6.52 17.83
C LEU A 525 15.54 -7.45 16.80
N ARG A 526 16.24 -8.51 16.37
CA ARG A 526 15.73 -9.50 15.41
C ARG A 526 14.41 -10.12 15.88
N ASN A 527 14.34 -10.56 17.14
CA ASN A 527 13.15 -11.16 17.73
C ASN A 527 11.98 -10.16 17.80
N ARG A 528 12.24 -8.90 18.18
CA ARG A 528 11.22 -7.84 18.20
C ARG A 528 10.68 -7.56 16.79
N LEU A 529 11.55 -7.41 15.80
CA LEU A 529 11.15 -7.08 14.44
C LEU A 529 10.40 -8.24 13.76
N GLN A 530 10.80 -9.48 14.04
CA GLN A 530 10.06 -10.66 13.57
C GLN A 530 8.67 -10.76 14.23
N ALA A 531 8.56 -10.52 15.54
CA ALA A 531 7.26 -10.49 16.23
C ALA A 531 6.33 -9.35 15.74
N GLU A 532 6.86 -8.16 15.45
CA GLU A 532 6.07 -7.09 14.80
C GLU A 532 5.58 -7.51 13.40
N ARG A 533 6.46 -8.14 12.59
CA ARG A 533 6.13 -8.64 11.25
C ARG A 533 5.03 -9.71 11.29
N ASP A 534 5.12 -10.66 12.21
CA ASP A 534 4.15 -11.76 12.30
C ASP A 534 2.79 -11.28 12.81
N LEU A 535 2.76 -10.33 13.74
CA LEU A 535 1.53 -9.65 14.17
C LEU A 535 0.89 -8.82 13.04
N GLU A 536 1.69 -8.16 12.20
CA GLU A 536 1.17 -7.44 11.02
C GLU A 536 0.72 -8.39 9.90
N ALA A 537 1.38 -9.53 9.71
CA ALA A 537 0.92 -10.59 8.82
C ALA A 537 -0.43 -11.15 9.28
N GLN A 538 -0.59 -11.41 10.60
CA GLN A 538 -1.86 -11.81 11.19
C GLN A 538 -2.95 -10.74 10.99
N ARG A 539 -2.71 -9.48 11.37
CA ARG A 539 -3.68 -8.39 11.20
C ARG A 539 -4.06 -8.16 9.73
N LYS A 540 -3.10 -8.30 8.81
CA LYS A 540 -3.37 -8.22 7.37
C LYS A 540 -4.23 -9.39 6.91
N ARG A 541 -3.96 -10.60 7.40
CA ARG A 541 -4.76 -11.80 7.15
C ARG A 541 -6.20 -11.62 7.67
N GLU A 542 -6.36 -11.23 8.93
CA GLU A 542 -7.65 -10.93 9.56
C GLU A 542 -8.43 -9.87 8.78
N LYS A 543 -7.77 -8.81 8.28
CA LYS A 543 -8.41 -7.79 7.43
C LYS A 543 -8.75 -8.31 6.04
N SER A 544 -7.92 -9.16 5.43
CA SER A 544 -8.24 -9.80 4.15
C SER A 544 -9.36 -10.82 4.29
N GLU A 545 -9.48 -11.51 5.43
CA GLU A 545 -10.55 -12.45 5.72
C GLU A 545 -11.82 -11.74 6.24
N ALA A 546 -11.74 -10.47 6.69
CA ALA A 546 -12.87 -9.74 7.29
C ALA A 546 -14.09 -9.62 6.36
N HIS A 547 -13.87 -9.49 5.05
CA HIS A 547 -14.97 -9.43 4.07
C HIS A 547 -15.77 -10.74 3.97
N LEU A 548 -15.27 -11.86 4.49
CA LEU A 548 -15.95 -13.16 4.52
C LEU A 548 -16.92 -13.29 5.72
N PHE A 549 -17.02 -12.26 6.56
CA PHE A 549 -17.85 -12.24 7.76
C PHE A 549 -18.90 -11.14 7.71
N CYS A 550 -19.95 -11.33 8.50
CA CYS A 550 -20.97 -10.35 8.83
C CYS A 550 -21.27 -10.41 10.33
N LEU A 551 -22.01 -9.41 10.80
CA LEU A 551 -22.51 -9.35 12.17
C LEU A 551 -23.89 -10.02 12.23
N LEU A 552 -24.15 -10.82 13.25
CA LEU A 552 -25.44 -11.42 13.55
C LEU A 552 -25.92 -10.86 14.87
N SER A 553 -27.03 -10.14 14.85
CA SER A 553 -27.58 -9.45 16.02
C SER A 553 -28.84 -10.16 16.49
N ILE A 554 -28.76 -10.72 17.69
CA ILE A 554 -29.86 -11.46 18.31
C ILE A 554 -30.61 -10.54 19.26
N VAL A 555 -31.93 -10.45 19.08
CA VAL A 555 -32.86 -9.70 19.93
C VAL A 555 -33.86 -10.66 20.57
N THR A 556 -34.14 -10.48 21.85
CA THR A 556 -35.13 -11.26 22.62
C THR A 556 -36.30 -10.37 23.04
N SER A 557 -37.40 -10.95 23.55
CA SER A 557 -38.67 -10.23 23.75
C SER A 557 -38.66 -9.15 24.83
N ASP A 558 -37.66 -9.18 25.72
CA ASP A 558 -37.35 -8.17 26.73
C ASP A 558 -36.94 -6.82 26.11
N ALA A 559 -36.32 -6.84 24.93
CA ALA A 559 -35.95 -5.63 24.17
C ALA A 559 -37.17 -4.76 23.76
N PHE A 560 -38.35 -5.38 23.66
CA PHE A 560 -39.60 -4.71 23.28
C PHE A 560 -40.34 -4.13 24.50
N GLU A 561 -39.90 -4.41 25.73
CA GLU A 561 -40.52 -3.86 26.93
C GLU A 561 -40.24 -2.36 27.07
N GLY A 562 -41.26 -1.61 27.51
CA GLY A 562 -41.17 -0.15 27.70
C GLY A 562 -41.24 0.69 26.42
N HIS A 563 -41.11 0.12 25.22
CA HIS A 563 -41.24 0.88 23.96
C HIS A 563 -42.61 1.55 23.85
N GLN A 564 -42.62 2.84 23.49
CA GLN A 564 -43.82 3.69 23.46
C GLN A 564 -44.31 4.03 22.06
N GLY A 565 -43.41 4.04 21.06
CA GLY A 565 -43.68 4.46 19.70
C GLY A 565 -44.35 3.41 18.80
N PRO A 566 -44.41 3.68 17.48
CA PRO A 566 -44.72 2.67 16.47
C PRO A 566 -43.59 1.62 16.35
N GLU A 567 -43.87 0.51 15.66
CA GLU A 567 -43.04 -0.71 15.59
C GLU A 567 -42.78 -1.36 16.96
N LEU A 568 -42.01 -2.46 17.00
CA LEU A 568 -41.72 -3.18 18.26
C LEU A 568 -40.63 -2.50 19.10
N ILE A 569 -39.75 -1.74 18.45
CA ILE A 569 -38.56 -1.09 19.02
C ILE A 569 -38.03 -0.05 18.02
N GLU A 570 -37.25 0.92 18.49
CA GLU A 570 -36.49 1.88 17.66
C GLU A 570 -35.08 1.36 17.32
N LEU A 571 -34.53 1.75 16.17
CA LEU A 571 -33.20 1.33 15.70
C LEU A 571 -32.09 1.62 16.73
N ASP A 572 -32.04 2.85 17.26
CA ASP A 572 -31.05 3.28 18.24
C ASP A 572 -31.07 2.45 19.54
N HIS A 573 -32.25 1.98 19.96
CA HIS A 573 -32.39 1.11 21.13
C HIS A 573 -32.00 -0.33 20.79
N LEU A 574 -32.41 -0.82 19.61
CA LEU A 574 -32.08 -2.14 19.10
C LEU A 574 -30.57 -2.36 18.94
N GLU A 575 -29.80 -1.35 18.53
CA GLU A 575 -28.33 -1.44 18.50
C GLU A 575 -27.69 -1.64 19.89
N GLN A 576 -28.32 -1.13 20.94
CA GLN A 576 -27.81 -1.20 22.32
C GLN A 576 -28.14 -2.51 23.03
N VAL A 577 -29.33 -3.09 22.77
CA VAL A 577 -29.82 -4.30 23.46
C VAL A 577 -29.53 -5.61 22.69
N SER A 578 -29.24 -5.54 21.39
CA SER A 578 -28.96 -6.74 20.60
C SER A 578 -27.62 -7.39 20.94
N ARG A 579 -27.62 -8.72 21.16
CA ARG A 579 -26.40 -9.49 21.40
C ARG A 579 -25.74 -9.82 20.07
N LYS A 580 -24.66 -9.12 19.74
CA LYS A 580 -23.97 -9.18 18.45
C LYS A 580 -22.90 -10.28 18.40
N PHE A 581 -22.91 -11.10 17.36
CA PHE A 581 -21.99 -12.22 17.09
C PHE A 581 -21.33 -12.08 15.71
N ARG A 582 -20.07 -12.47 15.54
CA ARG A 582 -19.40 -12.48 14.24
C ARG A 582 -19.53 -13.86 13.58
N VAL A 583 -20.24 -13.93 12.44
CA VAL A 583 -20.51 -15.16 11.68
C VAL A 583 -19.98 -15.06 10.24
N LYS A 584 -19.86 -16.18 9.53
CA LYS A 584 -19.44 -16.18 8.12
C LYS A 584 -20.61 -15.80 7.21
N ARG A 585 -20.33 -15.04 6.16
CA ARG A 585 -21.31 -14.71 5.09
C ARG A 585 -21.89 -15.95 4.42
N SER A 586 -21.07 -16.99 4.26
CA SER A 586 -21.43 -18.29 3.67
C SER A 586 -22.05 -19.28 4.67
N MET A 587 -22.44 -18.86 5.87
CA MET A 587 -23.15 -19.69 6.83
C MET A 587 -24.64 -19.75 6.46
N GLU A 588 -25.25 -20.93 6.46
CA GLU A 588 -26.67 -21.08 6.17
C GLU A 588 -27.51 -20.80 7.43
N PHE A 589 -28.75 -20.32 7.29
CA PHE A 589 -29.61 -20.02 8.44
C PHE A 589 -29.86 -21.25 9.33
N ARG A 590 -29.88 -22.47 8.76
CA ARG A 590 -29.96 -23.72 9.54
C ARG A 590 -28.82 -23.85 10.57
N ASP A 591 -27.63 -23.35 10.26
CA ASP A 591 -26.44 -23.47 11.11
C ASP A 591 -26.49 -22.52 12.32
N LEU A 592 -27.37 -21.51 12.29
CA LEU A 592 -27.58 -20.62 13.44
C LEU A 592 -28.19 -21.35 14.63
N TYR A 593 -29.00 -22.38 14.40
CA TYR A 593 -29.57 -23.19 15.48
C TYR A 593 -28.48 -23.85 16.34
N PRO A 594 -27.63 -24.78 15.83
CA PRO A 594 -26.58 -25.41 16.63
C PRO A 594 -25.50 -24.42 17.10
N PHE A 595 -25.31 -23.28 16.41
CA PHE A 595 -24.48 -22.18 16.91
C PHE A 595 -25.07 -21.56 18.18
N LEU A 596 -26.36 -21.18 18.18
CA LEU A 596 -27.01 -20.52 19.31
C LEU A 596 -27.34 -21.48 20.46
N GLU A 597 -27.66 -22.76 20.19
CA GLU A 597 -27.77 -23.80 21.22
C GLU A 597 -26.54 -23.81 22.13
N LYS A 598 -25.33 -23.72 21.54
CA LYS A 598 -24.06 -23.68 22.27
C LYS A 598 -23.78 -22.33 22.97
N GLN A 599 -24.28 -21.21 22.45
CA GLN A 599 -24.03 -19.86 23.00
C GLN A 599 -25.02 -19.45 24.11
N TYR A 600 -26.17 -20.12 24.21
CA TYR A 600 -27.23 -19.85 25.18
C TYR A 600 -27.56 -21.06 26.08
N ASN A 601 -27.06 -22.26 25.76
CA ASN A 601 -27.37 -23.51 26.45
C ASN A 601 -28.89 -23.81 26.47
N LEU A 602 -29.49 -23.76 25.28
CA LEU A 602 -30.90 -24.02 25.01
C LEU A 602 -31.05 -25.05 23.88
N ILE A 603 -32.21 -25.69 23.76
CA ILE A 603 -32.52 -26.68 22.72
C ILE A 603 -33.31 -26.02 21.57
N ALA A 604 -32.83 -26.16 20.34
CA ALA A 604 -33.47 -25.63 19.14
C ALA A 604 -34.86 -26.24 18.90
N GLY A 605 -35.82 -25.43 18.45
CA GLY A 605 -37.19 -25.85 18.11
C GLY A 605 -38.07 -26.23 19.30
N LYS A 606 -37.48 -26.56 20.46
CA LYS A 606 -38.17 -26.77 21.75
C LYS A 606 -38.14 -25.52 22.62
N GLN A 607 -36.97 -24.97 22.90
CA GLN A 607 -36.81 -23.85 23.84
C GLN A 607 -36.63 -22.51 23.14
N PHE A 608 -36.18 -22.49 21.88
CA PHE A 608 -36.14 -21.27 21.07
C PHE A 608 -36.46 -21.49 19.59
N ARG A 609 -36.91 -20.42 18.94
CA ARG A 609 -37.17 -20.33 17.50
C ARG A 609 -36.60 -19.01 16.96
N LEU A 610 -36.08 -19.04 15.73
CA LEU A 610 -35.43 -17.89 15.11
C LEU A 610 -36.31 -17.29 14.02
N TRP A 611 -36.50 -15.97 14.08
CA TRP A 611 -37.31 -15.19 13.15
C TRP A 611 -36.46 -14.04 12.58
N PRO A 612 -36.11 -14.03 11.28
CA PRO A 612 -35.36 -12.91 10.71
C PRO A 612 -36.21 -11.63 10.66
N PHE A 613 -35.53 -10.49 10.54
CA PHE A 613 -36.14 -9.25 10.05
C PHE A 613 -35.88 -9.17 8.55
N THR A 614 -36.92 -8.97 7.74
CA THR A 614 -36.82 -9.01 6.27
C THR A 614 -36.20 -7.75 5.66
N THR A 615 -36.41 -6.60 6.29
CA THR A 615 -35.91 -5.30 5.85
C THR A 615 -35.68 -4.38 7.05
N MET A 616 -34.54 -3.71 7.12
CA MET A 616 -34.24 -2.71 8.18
C MET A 616 -35.24 -1.55 8.23
N ASN A 617 -36.00 -1.33 7.15
CA ASN A 617 -37.07 -0.32 7.06
C ASN A 617 -38.31 -0.64 7.92
N THR A 618 -38.48 -1.87 8.41
CA THR A 618 -39.63 -2.29 9.24
C THR A 618 -39.15 -3.27 10.30
N LEU A 619 -39.22 -2.88 11.58
CA LEU A 619 -38.69 -3.66 12.69
C LEU A 619 -39.70 -4.71 13.17
N ARG A 620 -40.06 -5.60 12.24
CA ARG A 620 -40.96 -6.74 12.44
C ARG A 620 -40.27 -8.06 12.07
N PRO A 621 -40.15 -9.01 13.02
CA PRO A 621 -39.77 -10.38 12.71
C PRO A 621 -40.79 -11.02 11.78
N SER A 622 -40.34 -11.78 10.78
CA SER A 622 -41.20 -12.35 9.75
C SER A 622 -40.70 -13.75 9.34
N ASN A 623 -41.57 -14.55 8.71
CA ASN A 623 -41.20 -15.85 8.19
C ASN A 623 -40.81 -15.76 6.70
N LEU A 624 -39.72 -16.42 6.32
CA LEU A 624 -39.22 -16.48 4.95
C LEU A 624 -39.28 -17.91 4.42
N SER A 625 -39.91 -18.09 3.25
CA SER A 625 -39.94 -19.38 2.57
C SER A 625 -38.54 -19.84 2.20
N ASN A 626 -38.23 -21.11 2.50
CA ASN A 626 -36.90 -21.74 2.30
C ASN A 626 -35.72 -21.11 3.06
N ILE A 627 -35.97 -20.28 4.09
CA ILE A 627 -34.93 -19.57 4.86
C ILE A 627 -33.75 -20.43 5.31
N GLU A 628 -33.99 -21.69 5.69
CA GLU A 628 -32.95 -22.59 6.22
C GLU A 628 -31.75 -22.79 5.29
N ALA A 629 -31.95 -22.65 3.97
CA ALA A 629 -30.92 -22.76 2.95
C ALA A 629 -30.36 -21.39 2.49
N CYS A 630 -30.89 -20.27 3.01
CA CYS A 630 -30.37 -18.95 2.73
C CYS A 630 -29.08 -18.70 3.51
N THR A 631 -28.08 -18.13 2.84
CA THR A 631 -26.84 -17.68 3.48
C THR A 631 -27.05 -16.36 4.22
N MET A 632 -26.21 -16.07 5.22
CA MET A 632 -26.23 -14.78 5.92
C MET A 632 -26.08 -13.59 4.95
N GLU A 633 -25.30 -13.74 3.89
CA GLU A 633 -25.15 -12.73 2.83
C GLU A 633 -26.42 -12.45 2.03
N HIS A 634 -27.24 -13.49 1.77
CA HIS A 634 -28.54 -13.29 1.13
C HIS A 634 -29.53 -12.56 2.06
N LEU A 635 -29.45 -12.85 3.38
CA LEU A 635 -30.28 -12.20 4.40
C LEU A 635 -29.85 -10.76 4.71
N SER A 636 -28.60 -10.37 4.45
CA SER A 636 -28.11 -8.98 4.61
C SER A 636 -28.35 -8.10 3.37
N ASN A 637 -29.36 -8.44 2.56
CA ASN A 637 -29.85 -7.69 1.38
C ASN A 637 -28.76 -7.20 0.41
N ASN A 638 -27.66 -7.96 0.25
CA ASN A 638 -26.48 -7.63 -0.58
C ASN A 638 -25.80 -6.27 -0.29
N GLY A 639 -26.13 -5.59 0.81
CA GLY A 639 -25.60 -4.26 1.13
C GLY A 639 -25.27 -4.07 2.61
N ASP A 640 -26.10 -4.60 3.50
CA ASP A 640 -25.87 -4.50 4.93
C ASP A 640 -24.74 -5.44 5.38
N THR A 641 -24.06 -5.05 6.47
CA THR A 641 -23.03 -5.86 7.13
C THR A 641 -23.55 -6.63 8.33
N GLU A 642 -24.84 -6.47 8.65
CA GLU A 642 -25.51 -6.97 9.85
C GLU A 642 -26.79 -7.74 9.46
N VAL A 643 -27.01 -8.89 10.08
CA VAL A 643 -28.23 -9.71 9.96
C VAL A 643 -28.94 -9.69 11.30
N LEU A 644 -30.19 -9.24 11.31
CA LEU A 644 -30.98 -9.09 12.52
C LEU A 644 -31.98 -10.25 12.67
N VAL A 645 -32.00 -10.88 13.85
CA VAL A 645 -32.86 -12.03 14.16
C VAL A 645 -33.50 -11.89 15.54
N PHE A 646 -34.82 -12.03 15.59
CA PHE A 646 -35.55 -12.20 16.84
C PHE A 646 -35.49 -13.68 17.27
N MET A 647 -35.03 -13.90 18.49
CA MET A 647 -34.99 -15.19 19.15
C MET A 647 -36.20 -15.28 20.08
N GLU A 648 -37.25 -15.94 19.59
CA GLU A 648 -38.38 -16.34 20.42
C GLU A 648 -37.90 -17.35 21.45
N LEU A 649 -38.14 -17.10 22.73
CA LEU A 649 -37.82 -17.98 23.85
C LEU A 649 -39.09 -18.55 24.47
N PHE A 650 -38.99 -19.75 25.04
CA PHE A 650 -40.05 -20.36 25.84
C PHE A 650 -40.36 -19.56 27.12
N ASP A 651 -41.60 -19.67 27.61
CA ASP A 651 -42.04 -18.92 28.80
C ASP A 651 -41.51 -19.55 30.11
N PHE A 652 -40.34 -19.05 30.53
CA PHE A 652 -39.70 -19.43 31.79
C PHE A 652 -40.42 -18.89 33.04
N VAL A 653 -41.34 -17.92 32.90
CA VAL A 653 -42.05 -17.27 34.01
C VAL A 653 -43.27 -18.09 34.43
N HIS A 654 -43.95 -18.71 33.47
CA HIS A 654 -45.13 -19.55 33.68
C HIS A 654 -44.84 -21.06 33.61
N GLU A 655 -43.60 -21.46 33.93
CA GLU A 655 -43.13 -22.86 34.01
C GLU A 655 -43.37 -23.70 32.73
N GLN A 656 -43.40 -23.07 31.55
CA GLN A 656 -43.45 -23.82 30.29
C GLN A 656 -42.09 -24.51 30.04
N THR A 657 -42.11 -25.65 29.37
CA THR A 657 -40.91 -26.44 29.07
C THR A 657 -40.55 -26.45 27.58
N GLU A 658 -41.53 -26.23 26.70
CA GLU A 658 -41.37 -26.19 25.24
C GLU A 658 -42.28 -25.11 24.64
N LEU A 659 -41.85 -24.51 23.52
CA LEU A 659 -42.60 -23.52 22.75
C LEU A 659 -43.89 -24.10 22.13
N PRO A 660 -44.93 -23.28 21.93
CA PRO A 660 -46.11 -23.69 21.16
C PRO A 660 -45.72 -24.12 19.74
N PRO A 661 -46.38 -25.15 19.18
CA PRO A 661 -46.12 -25.60 17.82
C PRO A 661 -46.49 -24.52 16.81
N TYR A 662 -45.64 -24.33 15.80
CA TYR A 662 -45.85 -23.41 14.70
C TYR A 662 -45.79 -24.17 13.37
N ARG A 663 -46.67 -23.80 12.44
CA ARG A 663 -46.71 -24.30 11.06
C ARG A 663 -47.16 -23.14 10.16
N PRO A 664 -46.40 -22.73 9.14
CA PRO A 664 -46.73 -21.55 8.32
C PRO A 664 -48.10 -21.64 7.64
N ASP A 665 -48.48 -22.84 7.20
CA ASP A 665 -49.76 -23.09 6.51
C ASP A 665 -50.99 -23.14 7.43
N GLU A 666 -50.80 -23.08 8.75
CA GLU A 666 -51.87 -23.20 9.76
C GLU A 666 -51.89 -22.05 10.78
N HIS A 667 -50.75 -21.38 11.03
CA HIS A 667 -50.55 -20.42 12.13
C HIS A 667 -49.84 -19.13 11.67
N VAL A 668 -50.00 -18.06 12.44
CA VAL A 668 -49.25 -16.80 12.31
C VAL A 668 -48.74 -16.31 13.66
N LEU A 669 -47.55 -15.72 13.68
CA LEU A 669 -46.96 -14.98 14.79
C LEU A 669 -47.54 -13.55 14.87
N VAL A 670 -48.14 -13.21 16.00
CA VAL A 670 -48.76 -11.89 16.25
C VAL A 670 -48.20 -11.26 17.51
N PHE A 671 -47.73 -10.02 17.41
CA PHE A 671 -47.25 -9.20 18.52
C PHE A 671 -48.37 -8.32 19.08
N LEU A 672 -48.34 -8.05 20.38
CA LEU A 672 -49.42 -7.38 21.10
C LEU A 672 -48.94 -6.14 21.86
N LYS A 673 -49.64 -5.01 21.71
CA LYS A 673 -49.50 -3.81 22.56
C LYS A 673 -50.83 -3.50 23.26
N TYR A 674 -50.82 -3.37 24.58
CA TYR A 674 -51.95 -2.82 25.33
C TYR A 674 -51.78 -1.32 25.56
N PHE A 675 -52.77 -0.50 25.22
CA PHE A 675 -52.80 0.91 25.59
C PHE A 675 -53.60 1.12 26.89
N ASP A 676 -53.03 1.82 27.87
CA ASP A 676 -53.71 2.17 29.13
C ASP A 676 -54.14 3.65 29.16
N PRO A 677 -55.44 3.96 29.00
CA PRO A 677 -55.94 5.34 29.04
C PRO A 677 -55.78 6.06 30.39
N ARG A 678 -55.41 5.36 31.48
CA ARG A 678 -55.12 5.96 32.80
C ARG A 678 -53.74 6.59 32.86
N LEU A 679 -52.76 5.87 32.30
CA LEU A 679 -51.33 6.17 32.39
C LEU A 679 -50.82 6.85 31.12
N GLN A 680 -51.58 6.74 30.02
CA GLN A 680 -51.26 7.31 28.72
C GLN A 680 -49.94 6.75 28.16
N VAL A 681 -49.80 5.43 28.26
CA VAL A 681 -48.65 4.64 27.79
C VAL A 681 -49.14 3.43 27.01
N THR A 682 -48.32 2.96 26.07
CA THR A 682 -48.41 1.59 25.54
C THR A 682 -47.55 0.65 26.39
N VAL A 683 -47.99 -0.60 26.49
CA VAL A 683 -47.31 -1.67 27.21
C VAL A 683 -47.23 -2.87 26.29
N TYR A 684 -46.02 -3.35 26.03
CA TYR A 684 -45.83 -4.60 25.30
C TYR A 684 -46.49 -5.76 26.05
N ALA A 685 -47.35 -6.50 25.36
CA ALA A 685 -48.14 -7.59 25.91
C ALA A 685 -47.68 -8.96 25.36
N GLY A 686 -46.40 -9.07 25.03
CA GLY A 686 -45.80 -10.28 24.45
C GLY A 686 -46.30 -10.57 23.02
N HIS A 687 -45.99 -11.77 22.55
CA HIS A 687 -46.50 -12.32 21.30
C HIS A 687 -47.40 -13.54 21.53
N ILE A 688 -48.18 -13.90 20.52
CA ILE A 688 -48.98 -15.13 20.46
C ILE A 688 -48.77 -15.82 19.12
N ILE A 689 -48.96 -17.14 19.09
CA ILE A 689 -49.13 -17.90 17.85
C ILE A 689 -50.60 -18.29 17.75
N MET A 690 -51.27 -17.87 16.68
CA MET A 690 -52.71 -18.10 16.50
C MET A 690 -53.00 -18.74 15.12
N PRO A 691 -54.06 -19.57 14.99
CA PRO A 691 -54.44 -20.16 13.72
C PRO A 691 -54.84 -19.11 12.67
N LEU A 692 -54.53 -19.33 11.39
CA LEU A 692 -54.86 -18.42 10.27
C LEU A 692 -56.37 -18.15 10.10
N ASN A 693 -57.24 -18.92 10.75
CA ASN A 693 -58.71 -18.74 10.73
C ASN A 693 -59.25 -17.99 11.97
N ALA A 694 -58.43 -17.66 12.96
CA ALA A 694 -58.88 -17.08 14.22
C ALA A 694 -59.46 -15.67 14.06
N SER A 695 -60.50 -15.38 14.84
CA SER A 695 -61.16 -14.08 14.98
C SER A 695 -60.76 -13.38 16.29
N ILE A 696 -61.18 -12.12 16.47
CA ILE A 696 -60.97 -11.40 17.74
C ILE A 696 -61.67 -12.14 18.90
N ALA A 697 -62.83 -12.74 18.68
CA ALA A 697 -63.54 -13.49 19.71
C ALA A 697 -62.69 -14.62 20.32
N ASP A 698 -61.87 -15.28 19.50
CA ASP A 698 -61.04 -16.42 19.89
C ASP A 698 -59.82 -16.01 20.71
N ILE A 699 -59.17 -14.88 20.36
CA ILE A 699 -57.98 -14.36 21.07
C ILE A 699 -58.31 -13.42 22.24
N ALA A 700 -59.51 -12.83 22.30
CA ALA A 700 -59.90 -11.88 23.34
C ALA A 700 -59.77 -12.38 24.80
N PRO A 701 -59.93 -13.68 25.14
CA PRO A 701 -59.62 -14.18 26.49
C PRO A 701 -58.16 -13.96 26.89
N GLU A 702 -57.22 -14.22 25.98
CA GLU A 702 -55.78 -14.05 26.18
C GLU A 702 -55.41 -12.57 26.29
N LEU A 703 -55.94 -11.73 25.40
CA LEU A 703 -55.77 -10.27 25.46
C LEU A 703 -56.20 -9.70 26.83
N ARG A 704 -57.35 -10.16 27.36
CA ARG A 704 -57.80 -9.76 28.70
C ARG A 704 -56.88 -10.26 29.81
N ALA A 705 -56.41 -11.50 29.73
CA ALA A 705 -55.51 -12.07 30.74
C ALA A 705 -54.21 -11.28 30.85
N ARG A 706 -53.57 -10.98 29.71
CA ARG A 706 -52.30 -10.23 29.66
C ARG A 706 -52.44 -8.79 30.13
N ALA A 707 -53.51 -8.10 29.72
CA ALA A 707 -53.84 -6.76 30.21
C ALA A 707 -54.42 -6.73 31.65
N LYS A 708 -54.55 -7.90 32.31
CA LYS A 708 -55.11 -8.07 33.68
C LYS A 708 -56.52 -7.47 33.83
N LEU A 709 -57.33 -7.60 32.77
CA LEU A 709 -58.69 -7.09 32.67
C LEU A 709 -59.73 -8.15 33.13
N PRO A 710 -60.89 -7.71 33.66
CA PRO A 710 -62.02 -8.60 33.92
C PRO A 710 -62.43 -9.44 32.70
N ALA A 711 -62.83 -10.69 32.92
CA ALA A 711 -63.17 -11.64 31.84
C ALA A 711 -64.28 -11.15 30.88
N ASN A 712 -65.16 -10.26 31.33
CA ASN A 712 -66.25 -9.68 30.54
C ASN A 712 -65.91 -8.29 29.99
N SER A 713 -64.67 -7.82 30.08
CA SER A 713 -64.26 -6.55 29.46
C SER A 713 -64.35 -6.61 27.95
N GLU A 714 -64.88 -5.54 27.38
CA GLU A 714 -64.98 -5.30 25.95
C GLU A 714 -63.68 -4.65 25.46
N LEU A 715 -63.17 -5.13 24.33
CA LEU A 715 -61.91 -4.68 23.76
C LEU A 715 -62.17 -4.01 22.41
N ILE A 716 -61.49 -2.89 22.17
CA ILE A 716 -61.27 -2.39 20.81
C ILE A 716 -59.85 -2.81 20.41
N VAL A 717 -59.70 -3.26 19.16
CA VAL A 717 -58.43 -3.74 18.60
C VAL A 717 -58.17 -3.04 17.27
N TRP A 718 -56.94 -2.59 17.08
CA TRP A 718 -56.41 -2.03 15.84
C TRP A 718 -55.26 -2.88 15.32
N GLU A 719 -55.16 -3.02 14.00
CA GLU A 719 -53.92 -3.36 13.32
C GLU A 719 -53.02 -2.12 13.29
N GLU A 720 -51.76 -2.26 13.67
CA GLU A 720 -50.72 -1.25 13.48
C GLU A 720 -49.98 -1.54 12.16
N ASP A 721 -50.11 -0.65 11.17
CA ASP A 721 -49.40 -0.80 9.89
C ASP A 721 -47.90 -0.44 9.99
N LYS A 722 -47.13 -0.75 8.95
CA LYS A 722 -45.67 -0.49 8.85
C LYS A 722 -45.29 1.01 8.84
N THR A 723 -46.28 1.90 8.83
CA THR A 723 -46.11 3.36 8.94
C THR A 723 -46.64 3.91 10.27
N GLY A 724 -47.05 3.04 11.21
CA GLY A 724 -47.54 3.42 12.52
C GLY A 724 -49.00 3.90 12.56
N ASN A 725 -49.78 3.73 11.48
CA ASN A 725 -51.21 4.04 11.53
C ASN A 725 -52.01 2.88 12.14
N LEU A 726 -53.10 3.21 12.82
CA LEU A 726 -53.97 2.24 13.49
C LEU A 726 -55.30 2.05 12.74
N SER A 727 -55.52 0.86 12.19
CA SER A 727 -56.74 0.46 11.47
C SER A 727 -57.67 -0.38 12.35
N GLU A 728 -58.90 0.10 12.60
CA GLU A 728 -59.81 -0.53 13.57
C GLU A 728 -60.50 -1.80 13.03
N ILE A 729 -60.43 -2.89 13.79
CA ILE A 729 -60.90 -4.20 13.36
C ILE A 729 -62.36 -4.42 13.80
N GLN A 730 -63.30 -4.03 12.93
CA GLN A 730 -64.71 -3.82 13.29
C GLN A 730 -65.57 -5.08 13.44
N LYS A 731 -65.17 -6.26 12.93
CA LYS A 731 -66.05 -7.46 12.88
C LYS A 731 -65.48 -8.58 13.75
N VAL A 732 -65.85 -8.56 15.03
CA VAL A 732 -65.36 -9.44 16.11
C VAL A 732 -65.38 -10.95 15.76
N GLY A 733 -66.34 -11.40 14.94
CA GLY A 733 -66.51 -12.81 14.53
C GLY A 733 -66.07 -13.17 13.10
N LEU A 734 -65.29 -12.32 12.41
CA LEU A 734 -64.60 -12.73 11.16
C LEU A 734 -63.14 -13.07 11.43
N PRO A 735 -62.53 -14.01 10.67
CA PRO A 735 -61.10 -14.26 10.71
C PRO A 735 -60.29 -12.97 10.49
N LEU A 736 -59.22 -12.79 11.27
CA LEU A 736 -58.37 -11.60 11.21
C LEU A 736 -57.76 -11.38 9.82
N ARG A 737 -57.41 -12.47 9.10
CA ARG A 737 -56.92 -12.43 7.71
C ARG A 737 -57.89 -11.86 6.66
N HIS A 738 -59.14 -11.58 7.02
CA HIS A 738 -60.13 -10.92 6.16
C HIS A 738 -60.42 -9.48 6.61
N GLN A 739 -59.62 -8.93 7.53
CA GLN A 739 -59.81 -7.61 8.15
C GLN A 739 -58.51 -6.82 8.26
N CYS A 740 -57.40 -7.48 8.60
CA CYS A 740 -56.05 -6.92 8.55
C CYS A 740 -55.60 -6.74 7.08
N GLY A 741 -54.91 -5.64 6.79
CA GLY A 741 -54.32 -5.36 5.49
C GLY A 741 -53.05 -6.16 5.22
N ASP A 742 -52.15 -6.25 6.22
CA ASP A 742 -50.83 -6.88 6.12
C ASP A 742 -50.77 -8.13 7.00
N PHE A 743 -51.64 -9.11 6.71
CA PHE A 743 -51.73 -10.35 7.48
C PHE A 743 -50.57 -11.32 7.17
N CYS A 744 -49.45 -11.15 7.87
CA CYS A 744 -48.28 -12.04 7.86
C CYS A 744 -47.68 -12.18 9.27
N ASP A 745 -46.69 -13.07 9.43
CA ASP A 745 -45.89 -13.14 10.66
C ASP A 745 -45.21 -11.78 10.94
N GLY A 746 -45.33 -11.31 12.18
CA GLY A 746 -44.96 -9.95 12.55
C GLY A 746 -46.13 -8.97 12.59
N LEU A 747 -47.37 -9.43 12.34
CA LEU A 747 -48.59 -8.64 12.57
C LEU A 747 -48.61 -8.07 14.00
N LEU A 748 -48.85 -6.76 14.12
CA LEU A 748 -48.85 -6.03 15.39
C LEU A 748 -50.27 -5.53 15.69
N LEU A 749 -50.85 -6.03 16.79
CA LEU A 749 -52.18 -5.63 17.24
C LEU A 749 -52.09 -4.74 18.49
N VAL A 750 -52.68 -3.55 18.39
CA VAL A 750 -52.83 -2.62 19.50
C VAL A 750 -54.25 -2.76 20.06
N TYR A 751 -54.43 -2.89 21.37
CA TYR A 751 -55.76 -3.05 21.97
C TYR A 751 -55.93 -2.25 23.26
N GLN A 752 -57.19 -1.92 23.57
CA GLN A 752 -57.57 -1.23 24.81
C GLN A 752 -58.94 -1.71 25.31
N SER A 753 -59.24 -1.52 26.59
CA SER A 753 -60.59 -1.76 27.12
C SER A 753 -61.54 -0.58 26.82
N GLU A 754 -62.73 -0.89 26.32
CA GLU A 754 -63.78 0.10 26.06
C GLU A 754 -64.31 0.75 27.36
N GLN A 755 -64.45 -0.04 28.43
CA GLN A 755 -64.83 0.49 29.75
C GLN A 755 -63.80 1.52 30.27
N MET A 756 -62.51 1.27 30.00
CA MET A 756 -61.43 2.20 30.36
C MET A 756 -61.44 3.46 29.50
N ARG A 757 -61.70 3.33 28.18
CA ARG A 757 -61.90 4.47 27.27
C ARG A 757 -63.02 5.38 27.78
N GLN A 758 -64.20 4.83 28.05
CA GLN A 758 -65.38 5.59 28.51
C GLN A 758 -65.16 6.30 29.86
N ALA A 759 -64.37 5.70 30.76
CA ALA A 759 -64.05 6.29 32.06
C ALA A 759 -63.05 7.47 31.98
N PHE A 760 -62.19 7.52 30.95
CA PHE A 760 -61.10 8.51 30.84
C PHE A 760 -61.26 9.51 29.67
N CYS A 761 -62.13 9.27 28.69
CA CYS A 761 -62.43 10.24 27.61
C CYS A 761 -63.02 11.57 28.09
N LYS A 762 -63.57 11.62 29.31
CA LYS A 762 -64.02 12.85 29.99
C LYS A 762 -62.91 13.58 30.77
N LYS A 763 -61.71 13.01 30.83
CA LYS A 763 -60.56 13.50 31.63
C LYS A 763 -59.35 13.86 30.78
N SER A 764 -59.13 13.17 29.65
CA SER A 764 -58.03 13.44 28.72
C SER A 764 -58.47 13.39 27.27
N LYS A 765 -57.86 14.23 26.43
CA LYS A 765 -58.01 14.16 24.96
C LYS A 765 -57.38 12.89 24.40
N ILE A 766 -56.24 12.47 24.96
CA ILE A 766 -55.56 11.22 24.60
C ILE A 766 -56.17 10.11 25.47
N SER A 767 -57.29 9.57 24.99
CA SER A 767 -58.07 8.51 25.65
C SER A 767 -58.30 7.28 24.77
N THR A 768 -57.73 7.27 23.56
CA THR A 768 -57.72 6.13 22.63
C THR A 768 -56.32 5.90 22.07
N ALA A 769 -56.00 4.66 21.69
CA ALA A 769 -54.72 4.35 21.07
C ALA A 769 -54.45 5.19 19.79
N PRO A 770 -55.40 5.41 18.85
CA PRO A 770 -55.15 6.31 17.71
C PRO A 770 -54.84 7.76 18.10
N ALA A 771 -55.47 8.29 19.16
CA ALA A 771 -55.17 9.62 19.67
C ALA A 771 -53.83 9.70 20.42
N TYR A 772 -53.31 8.57 20.91
CA TYR A 772 -51.99 8.45 21.50
C TYR A 772 -50.91 8.36 20.43
N TYR A 773 -51.07 7.50 19.42
CA TYR A 773 -50.12 7.38 18.31
C TYR A 773 -50.01 8.70 17.53
N TRP A 774 -51.12 9.40 17.31
CA TRP A 774 -51.07 10.75 16.73
C TRP A 774 -50.27 11.73 17.58
N TRP A 775 -50.35 11.65 18.92
CA TRP A 775 -49.61 12.52 19.83
C TRP A 775 -48.12 12.17 19.96
N VAL A 776 -47.76 10.88 19.91
CA VAL A 776 -46.35 10.44 19.92
C VAL A 776 -45.65 10.78 18.59
N ASN A 777 -46.40 10.79 17.49
CA ASN A 777 -45.89 11.11 16.15
C ASN A 777 -46.02 12.61 15.76
N SER A 778 -46.27 13.54 16.71
CA SER A 778 -46.48 14.99 16.46
C SER A 778 -45.54 15.90 17.25
#